data_AF-A0A8H6RBM9-F1
#
_entry.id   AF-A0A8H6RBM9-F1
#
_cell.length_a   1.000
_cell.length_b   1.000
_cell.length_c   1.000
_cell.angle_alpha   90.00
_cell.angle_beta   90.00
_cell.angle_gamma   90.00
#
_symmetry.space_group_name_H-M   'P 1'
#
loop_
_entity.id
_entity.type
_entity.pdbx_description
1 polymer ?
#
loop_
_entity_poly.entity_id
_entity_poly.type
_entity_poly.pdbx_seq_one_letter_code
_entity_poly.pdbx_strand_id
1 'polypeptide(L)'
;MRSQRGAYVAFALSLVDNVEAFWRMNCAVVQRGRIDPLVNYGDIAAHSHTILGGSNIGINATYQSLLNSQCTSCEIGADKSAYWSPTLYYSYPNGSFLEVPHDGAVAYYLGRGPQVNSTIPFPKGLNILSGDKSARSYDNQTYTWGNATYPGRPIADRVSFACLSYQPQPETPYMSDTDCPYGMRAQIHFQSCWNGKDLYKADNSHVAYQSQIDNGICPPTHPIQLPHVFLETLYSVANVPKENGGFFVFSQGDTTGYGFHGDFQNGWDSAVLRQAVQNCLSTDNFGQISECPVLQASQSDGYPYNCPERPPQIGEPVKGLISRLPGCITITTGPEAAPAASMNCPASSPKPSITRTVDSTPLATLTATPGASFGISSYQKYVGCFNDTERAVRALNAVSISNYSVMSVEWCQNWCMGQGYRLAGVEYAQECHCDNAMNPSAIADPSRCTWNCGSTMISGGDQEICGGYSYISIYNNTDPAFNANGSMENSAGAVQEVKNLTAFPSNYLGCATDNLNNAGRVLTGDSTTSLGMNTTVCQAYCAAANKGQGYQYYGTEYGSQCYCGNFISNGNFITNLTTTPTNSTCSMRCTGGGDQLCGGPNALSLYKQMDFVAPAIAPNIGKYVTKGCLTDPGGAAGRSLLGASTTSDSMTVNMCVKFCLGKFYRYAGIEYGR
;
A
#
# COMPACT_ATOMS: atom_id res chain seq x y z
N MET A 1 -10.05 -8.13 -1.57
CA MET A 1 -8.96 -7.16 -1.37
C MET A 1 -7.74 -7.72 -2.07
N ARG A 2 -7.44 -7.22 -3.28
CA ARG A 2 -6.32 -7.71 -4.10
C ARG A 2 -5.02 -7.33 -3.40
N SER A 3 -4.20 -8.31 -3.05
CA SER A 3 -2.88 -8.08 -2.48
C SER A 3 -2.07 -7.25 -3.48
N GLN A 4 -1.86 -5.97 -3.18
CA GLN A 4 -0.87 -5.16 -3.88
C GLN A 4 0.50 -5.66 -3.42
N ARG A 5 0.97 -6.73 -4.07
CA ARG A 5 2.40 -7.02 -4.09
C ARG A 5 3.04 -5.94 -4.94
N GLY A 6 3.35 -4.81 -4.31
CA GLY A 6 4.39 -3.91 -4.80
C GLY A 6 5.71 -4.65 -4.70
N ALA A 7 5.98 -5.52 -5.66
CA ALA A 7 7.35 -5.92 -5.91
C ALA A 7 8.05 -4.65 -6.38
N TYR A 8 8.84 -4.05 -5.48
CA TYR A 8 9.86 -3.08 -5.84
C TYR A 8 10.87 -3.80 -6.74
N VAL A 9 10.52 -3.98 -8.01
CA VAL A 9 11.46 -4.41 -9.02
C VAL A 9 12.25 -3.16 -9.38
N ALA A 10 13.31 -2.92 -8.62
CA ALA A 10 14.40 -2.08 -9.05
C ALA A 10 15.01 -2.72 -10.30
N PHE A 11 14.49 -2.39 -11.47
CA PHE A 11 15.22 -2.62 -12.73
C PHE A 11 16.36 -1.62 -12.77
N ALA A 12 17.49 -2.01 -12.18
CA ALA A 12 18.77 -1.40 -12.46
C ALA A 12 19.10 -1.66 -13.94
N LEU A 13 19.18 -0.60 -14.73
CA LEU A 13 19.68 -0.66 -16.11
C LEU A 13 21.17 -0.97 -16.08
N SER A 14 21.53 -2.15 -16.59
CA SER A 14 22.89 -2.47 -17.00
C SER A 14 23.10 -2.02 -18.44
N LEU A 15 23.66 -0.82 -18.64
CA LEU A 15 24.49 -0.50 -19.80
C LEU A 15 25.71 0.28 -19.28
N VAL A 16 26.86 -0.37 -19.41
CA VAL A 16 28.16 0.10 -18.95
C VAL A 16 28.69 1.06 -20.01
N ASP A 17 28.90 2.32 -19.63
CA ASP A 17 30.07 3.13 -19.98
C ASP A 17 30.02 4.42 -19.12
N ASN A 18 30.86 4.43 -18.07
CA ASN A 18 30.98 5.45 -17.02
C ASN A 18 29.70 5.67 -16.17
N VAL A 19 29.59 4.95 -15.06
CA VAL A 19 28.55 5.25 -14.05
C VAL A 19 28.95 6.55 -13.36
N GLU A 20 28.23 7.63 -13.67
CA GLU A 20 28.46 8.97 -13.12
C GLU A 20 27.61 9.19 -11.86
N ALA A 21 28.18 9.84 -10.84
CA ALA A 21 27.58 10.00 -9.52
C ALA A 21 26.20 10.68 -9.53
N PHE A 22 25.28 10.17 -8.71
CA PHE A 22 23.93 10.70 -8.56
C PHE A 22 23.28 10.28 -7.25
N TRP A 23 22.20 10.96 -6.87
CA TRP A 23 21.14 10.36 -6.06
C TRP A 23 19.81 10.40 -6.79
N ARG A 24 18.91 9.52 -6.39
CA ARG A 24 17.53 9.51 -6.88
C ARG A 24 16.57 9.45 -5.71
N MET A 25 15.38 9.98 -5.92
CA MET A 25 14.28 9.83 -4.98
C MET A 25 13.00 9.48 -5.72
N ASN A 26 12.23 8.57 -5.15
CA ASN A 26 10.88 8.32 -5.62
C ASN A 26 9.95 9.43 -5.12
N CYS A 27 9.02 9.85 -5.96
CA CYS A 27 8.00 10.82 -5.61
C CYS A 27 6.63 10.32 -6.06
N ALA A 28 5.66 10.34 -5.16
CA ALA A 28 4.25 10.08 -5.42
C ALA A 28 3.56 11.34 -5.93
N VAL A 29 2.33 11.17 -6.42
CA VAL A 29 1.50 12.30 -6.87
C VAL A 29 0.96 13.07 -5.68
N VAL A 30 1.21 14.38 -5.63
CA VAL A 30 0.67 15.28 -4.60
C VAL A 30 -0.55 16.07 -5.10
N GLN A 31 -0.65 16.31 -6.42
CA GLN A 31 -1.75 17.07 -7.00
C GLN A 31 -1.93 16.72 -8.49
N ARG A 32 -3.15 16.87 -9.00
CA ARG A 32 -3.47 16.81 -10.42
C ARG A 32 -4.43 17.91 -10.83
N GLY A 33 -4.21 18.45 -12.01
CA GLY A 33 -5.12 19.40 -12.64
C GLY A 33 -4.38 20.47 -13.41
N ARG A 34 -5.14 21.46 -13.87
CA ARG A 34 -4.61 22.57 -14.68
C ARG A 34 -3.90 23.62 -13.81
N ILE A 35 -2.79 23.21 -13.22
CA ILE A 35 -2.02 23.96 -12.23
C ILE A 35 -0.60 24.13 -12.77
N ASP A 36 -0.22 25.36 -13.04
CA ASP A 36 1.12 25.72 -13.52
C ASP A 36 1.46 27.14 -13.03
N PRO A 37 1.99 27.29 -11.81
CA PRO A 37 2.29 28.60 -11.24
C PRO A 37 3.47 29.30 -11.93
N LEU A 38 4.24 28.62 -12.77
CA LEU A 38 5.37 29.22 -13.49
C LEU A 38 4.87 29.95 -14.74
N VAL A 39 4.04 29.28 -15.54
CA VAL A 39 3.51 29.83 -16.79
C VAL A 39 2.23 30.63 -16.57
N ASN A 40 1.39 30.22 -15.61
CA ASN A 40 0.05 30.76 -15.37
C ASN A 40 -0.16 31.15 -13.89
N TYR A 41 0.77 31.94 -13.33
CA TYR A 41 0.68 32.37 -11.93
C TYR A 41 -0.66 33.02 -11.57
N GLY A 42 -1.37 32.42 -10.62
CA GLY A 42 -2.66 32.89 -10.12
C GLY A 42 -3.87 32.57 -11.01
N ASP A 43 -3.68 31.85 -12.12
CA ASP A 43 -4.71 31.49 -13.08
C ASP A 43 -4.65 29.99 -13.45
N ILE A 44 -5.57 29.53 -14.28
CA ILE A 44 -5.66 28.13 -14.69
C ILE A 44 -4.72 27.85 -15.87
N ALA A 45 -3.94 26.77 -15.77
CA ALA A 45 -3.09 26.32 -16.87
C ALA A 45 -3.91 25.88 -18.09
N ALA A 46 -3.29 25.82 -19.27
CA ALA A 46 -4.00 25.42 -20.49
C ALA A 46 -4.48 23.96 -20.42
N HIS A 47 -3.62 23.05 -19.98
CA HIS A 47 -3.87 21.61 -19.89
C HIS A 47 -3.57 21.09 -18.47
N SER A 48 -3.93 19.85 -18.20
CA SER A 48 -3.73 19.22 -16.88
C SER A 48 -2.31 18.69 -16.71
N HIS A 49 -1.76 18.83 -15.51
CA HIS A 49 -0.49 18.24 -15.14
C HIS A 49 -0.68 17.24 -14.02
N THR A 50 0.25 16.28 -13.94
CA THR A 50 0.48 15.51 -12.73
C THR A 50 1.67 16.09 -11.99
N ILE A 51 1.48 16.36 -10.70
CA ILE A 51 2.41 17.14 -9.88
C ILE A 51 2.90 16.31 -8.69
N LEU A 52 4.19 16.42 -8.41
CA LEU A 52 4.91 15.72 -7.35
C LEU A 52 5.59 16.74 -6.42
N GLY A 53 5.83 16.36 -5.16
CA GLY A 53 6.62 17.12 -4.20
C GLY A 53 5.79 17.82 -3.12
N GLY A 54 6.09 19.09 -2.84
CA GLY A 54 5.53 19.82 -1.71
C GLY A 54 4.00 19.99 -1.74
N SER A 55 3.33 19.76 -0.60
CA SER A 55 1.87 19.86 -0.48
C SER A 55 1.27 21.25 -0.68
N ASN A 56 2.07 22.32 -0.59
CA ASN A 56 1.59 23.68 -0.84
C ASN A 56 1.61 24.06 -2.32
N ILE A 57 1.96 23.13 -3.22
CA ILE A 57 1.85 23.39 -4.65
C ILE A 57 0.43 23.79 -5.02
N GLY A 58 0.33 24.77 -5.91
CA GLY A 58 -0.91 25.25 -6.47
C GLY A 58 -0.69 26.41 -7.43
N ILE A 59 -1.78 26.97 -7.95
CA ILE A 59 -1.73 28.00 -9.02
C ILE A 59 -0.91 29.24 -8.66
N ASN A 60 -0.64 29.49 -7.38
CA ASN A 60 0.09 30.65 -6.86
C ASN A 60 1.33 30.24 -6.04
N ALA A 61 1.85 29.03 -6.24
CA ALA A 61 2.98 28.54 -5.45
C ALA A 61 4.25 29.38 -5.69
N THR A 62 4.98 29.61 -4.60
CA THR A 62 6.28 30.28 -4.57
C THR A 62 7.30 29.37 -3.91
N TYR A 63 8.59 29.72 -3.99
CA TYR A 63 9.63 29.06 -3.21
C TYR A 63 9.28 28.96 -1.72
N GLN A 64 8.78 30.06 -1.14
CA GLN A 64 8.48 30.11 0.29
C GLN A 64 7.28 29.22 0.64
N SER A 65 6.21 29.23 -0.17
CA SER A 65 5.07 28.36 0.08
C SER A 65 5.45 26.89 -0.07
N LEU A 66 6.26 26.52 -1.08
CA LEU A 66 6.76 25.16 -1.23
C LEU A 66 7.61 24.72 -0.03
N LEU A 67 8.56 25.54 0.41
CA LEU A 67 9.36 25.27 1.61
C LEU A 67 8.50 25.11 2.87
N ASN A 68 7.41 25.87 2.96
CA ASN A 68 6.44 25.79 4.05
C ASN A 68 5.54 24.55 3.97
N SER A 69 5.53 23.79 2.87
CA SER A 69 4.62 22.65 2.71
C SER A 69 4.58 21.75 3.93
N GLN A 70 3.37 21.42 4.40
CA GLN A 70 3.16 20.52 5.52
C GLN A 70 3.85 19.16 5.33
N CYS A 71 3.94 18.69 4.08
CA CYS A 71 4.64 17.48 3.70
C CYS A 71 5.18 17.58 2.28
N THR A 72 5.95 16.58 1.86
CA THR A 72 6.34 16.34 0.47
C THR A 72 5.99 14.92 0.09
N SER A 73 5.53 14.72 -1.15
CA SER A 73 5.28 13.39 -1.69
C SER A 73 6.56 12.72 -2.22
N CYS A 74 7.74 13.23 -1.89
CA CYS A 74 9.02 12.62 -2.24
C CYS A 74 9.67 11.92 -1.03
N GLU A 75 10.51 10.92 -1.28
CA GLU A 75 11.23 10.17 -0.24
C GLU A 75 12.05 11.05 0.70
N ILE A 76 12.60 12.16 0.20
CA ILE A 76 13.42 13.08 0.99
C ILE A 76 12.54 14.23 1.49
N GLY A 77 12.20 14.20 2.79
CA GLY A 77 11.38 15.23 3.45
C GLY A 77 11.90 16.67 3.32
N ALA A 78 13.21 16.84 3.17
CA ALA A 78 13.88 18.12 2.97
C ALA A 78 13.74 18.68 1.54
N ASP A 79 13.29 17.87 0.59
CA ASP A 79 12.92 18.31 -0.75
C ASP A 79 11.41 18.55 -0.84
N LYS A 80 11.02 19.83 -0.77
CA LYS A 80 9.64 20.26 -1.03
C LYS A 80 9.50 20.95 -2.38
N SER A 81 10.47 20.76 -3.27
CA SER A 81 10.37 21.22 -4.66
C SER A 81 9.12 20.64 -5.31
N ALA A 82 8.63 21.31 -6.34
CA ALA A 82 7.54 20.79 -7.16
C ALA A 82 8.07 20.41 -8.53
N TYR A 83 7.66 19.24 -8.99
CA TYR A 83 7.95 18.69 -10.31
C TYR A 83 6.63 18.37 -10.97
N TRP A 84 6.45 18.71 -12.24
CA TRP A 84 5.24 18.29 -12.94
C TRP A 84 5.46 18.06 -14.42
N SER A 85 4.62 17.21 -14.98
CA SER A 85 4.58 16.84 -16.39
C SER A 85 3.13 16.73 -16.86
N PRO A 86 2.84 16.80 -18.17
CA PRO A 86 1.47 16.67 -18.66
C PRO A 86 0.87 15.30 -18.30
N THR A 87 -0.41 15.29 -17.92
CA THR A 87 -1.13 14.04 -17.62
C THR A 87 -1.35 13.24 -18.91
N LEU A 88 -1.09 11.93 -18.88
CA LEU A 88 -1.33 11.04 -20.02
C LEU A 88 -2.75 10.45 -19.95
N TYR A 89 -3.45 10.44 -21.08
CA TYR A 89 -4.77 9.85 -21.23
C TYR A 89 -4.79 8.80 -22.35
N TYR A 90 -5.69 7.85 -22.25
CA TYR A 90 -6.13 7.01 -23.37
C TYR A 90 -7.44 7.55 -23.93
N SER A 91 -7.44 7.89 -25.21
CA SER A 91 -8.62 8.33 -25.97
C SER A 91 -9.36 7.11 -26.51
N TYR A 92 -10.65 7.00 -26.19
CA TYR A 92 -11.54 5.96 -26.71
C TYR A 92 -12.20 6.38 -28.03
N PRO A 93 -12.59 5.43 -28.90
CA PRO A 93 -13.30 5.73 -30.14
C PRO A 93 -14.63 6.49 -29.94
N ASN A 94 -15.25 6.34 -28.78
CA ASN A 94 -16.49 7.07 -28.41
C ASN A 94 -16.24 8.54 -28.01
N GLY A 95 -14.99 9.01 -28.02
CA GLY A 95 -14.60 10.38 -27.65
C GLY A 95 -14.38 10.61 -26.15
N SER A 96 -14.47 9.58 -25.31
CA SER A 96 -14.11 9.66 -23.89
C SER A 96 -12.62 9.42 -23.67
N PHE A 97 -12.12 9.81 -22.51
CA PHE A 97 -10.71 9.69 -22.12
C PHE A 97 -10.62 9.04 -20.75
N LEU A 98 -9.62 8.17 -20.57
CA LEU A 98 -9.28 7.62 -19.27
C LEU A 98 -7.84 7.98 -18.93
N GLU A 99 -7.62 8.54 -17.74
CA GLU A 99 -6.29 8.80 -17.23
C GLU A 99 -5.46 7.50 -17.19
N VAL A 100 -4.22 7.55 -17.67
CA VAL A 100 -3.30 6.41 -17.58
C VAL A 100 -2.73 6.33 -16.17
N PRO A 101 -2.92 5.21 -15.44
CA PRO A 101 -2.41 5.09 -14.08
C PRO A 101 -0.89 5.17 -14.00
N HIS A 102 -0.38 5.82 -12.95
CA HIS A 102 1.03 5.82 -12.57
C HIS A 102 1.17 6.18 -11.08
N ASP A 103 2.28 5.76 -10.47
CA ASP A 103 2.55 5.94 -9.03
C ASP A 103 3.35 7.22 -8.72
N GLY A 104 3.46 8.12 -9.70
CA GLY A 104 4.29 9.32 -9.63
C GLY A 104 5.50 9.22 -10.58
N ALA A 105 6.67 9.65 -10.12
CA ALA A 105 7.90 9.75 -10.90
C ALA A 105 9.14 9.60 -10.02
N VAL A 106 10.27 9.30 -10.63
CA VAL A 106 11.59 9.28 -9.98
C VAL A 106 12.34 10.55 -10.38
N ALA A 107 12.73 11.34 -9.38
CA ALA A 107 13.57 12.52 -9.57
C ALA A 107 15.04 12.15 -9.32
N TYR A 108 15.86 12.30 -10.34
CA TYR A 108 17.30 12.07 -10.29
C TYR A 108 18.04 13.41 -10.23
N TYR A 109 19.08 13.44 -9.42
CA TYR A 109 20.01 14.55 -9.27
C TYR A 109 21.39 14.04 -9.65
N LEU A 110 21.81 14.35 -10.88
CA LEU A 110 23.02 13.81 -11.48
C LEU A 110 24.16 14.82 -11.38
N GLY A 111 25.34 14.35 -10.96
CA GLY A 111 26.60 15.08 -11.01
C GLY A 111 27.40 14.66 -12.24
N ARG A 112 27.33 15.46 -13.30
CA ARG A 112 27.91 15.11 -14.60
C ARG A 112 28.75 16.22 -15.20
N GLY A 113 29.58 15.87 -16.18
CA GLY A 113 30.47 16.81 -16.85
C GLY A 113 31.78 17.07 -16.09
N PRO A 114 32.79 17.62 -16.80
CA PRO A 114 34.13 17.84 -16.24
C PRO A 114 34.16 18.86 -15.09
N GLN A 115 33.08 19.63 -14.91
CA GLN A 115 32.95 20.66 -13.88
C GLN A 115 32.11 20.22 -12.68
N VAL A 116 31.79 18.92 -12.53
CA VAL A 116 30.95 18.41 -11.44
C VAL A 116 31.40 18.86 -10.05
N ASN A 117 32.72 18.90 -9.78
CA ASN A 117 33.29 19.34 -8.50
C ASN A 117 33.08 20.83 -8.18
N SER A 118 32.66 21.63 -9.17
CA SER A 118 32.33 23.04 -9.02
C SER A 118 30.81 23.32 -9.04
N THR A 119 30.00 22.26 -9.07
CA THR A 119 28.55 22.36 -9.02
C THR A 119 28.10 23.02 -7.72
N ILE A 120 27.17 23.98 -7.81
CA ILE A 120 26.59 24.65 -6.65
C ILE A 120 25.14 24.20 -6.45
N PRO A 121 24.60 24.18 -5.21
CA PRO A 121 23.19 23.90 -4.99
C PRO A 121 22.30 24.95 -5.67
N PHE A 122 21.07 24.56 -6.01
CA PHE A 122 20.10 25.47 -6.60
C PHE A 122 19.89 26.72 -5.73
N PRO A 123 19.96 27.93 -6.31
CA PRO A 123 19.60 29.13 -5.59
C PRO A 123 18.11 29.11 -5.23
N LYS A 124 17.77 29.76 -4.11
CA LYS A 124 16.37 29.87 -3.64
C LYS A 124 15.53 30.54 -4.71
N GLY A 125 14.39 29.94 -5.07
CA GLY A 125 13.49 30.46 -6.10
C GLY A 125 13.88 30.18 -7.54
N LEU A 126 14.90 29.35 -7.80
CA LEU A 126 15.19 28.87 -9.14
C LEU A 126 13.99 28.05 -9.69
N ASN A 127 13.54 28.42 -10.87
CA ASN A 127 12.51 27.70 -11.62
C ASN A 127 13.04 27.35 -13.01
N ILE A 128 12.70 26.17 -13.52
CA ILE A 128 13.18 25.68 -14.81
C ILE A 128 12.03 25.06 -15.60
N LEU A 129 11.95 25.40 -16.88
CA LEU A 129 11.07 24.74 -17.84
C LEU A 129 11.90 23.85 -18.79
N SER A 130 11.43 22.64 -19.06
CA SER A 130 12.01 21.73 -20.05
C SER A 130 10.94 21.19 -21.00
N GLY A 131 11.35 20.72 -22.17
CA GLY A 131 10.42 20.30 -23.24
C GLY A 131 9.86 21.47 -24.05
N ASP A 132 8.90 21.17 -24.94
CA ASP A 132 8.13 22.16 -25.70
C ASP A 132 6.72 21.60 -25.90
N LYS A 133 5.74 22.15 -25.17
CA LYS A 133 4.34 21.69 -25.22
C LYS A 133 3.71 21.70 -26.62
N SER A 134 4.24 22.53 -27.53
CA SER A 134 3.70 22.69 -28.88
C SER A 134 4.28 21.68 -29.87
N ALA A 135 5.45 21.07 -29.58
CA ALA A 135 6.13 20.20 -30.52
C ALA A 135 5.30 18.96 -30.91
N ARG A 136 5.33 18.59 -32.20
CA ARG A 136 4.72 17.36 -32.76
C ARG A 136 5.66 16.62 -33.72
N SER A 137 6.90 17.07 -33.80
CA SER A 137 7.96 16.48 -34.62
C SER A 137 9.32 16.75 -33.97
N TYR A 138 10.32 15.97 -34.38
CA TYR A 138 11.68 16.09 -33.86
C TYR A 138 12.39 17.32 -34.44
N ASP A 139 12.97 18.16 -33.57
CA ASP A 139 13.82 19.28 -33.99
C ASP A 139 15.28 18.84 -34.06
N ASN A 140 15.78 18.67 -35.29
CA ASN A 140 17.18 18.35 -35.57
C ASN A 140 18.04 19.56 -35.93
N GLN A 141 17.51 20.78 -35.80
CA GLN A 141 18.16 22.03 -36.22
C GLN A 141 18.69 22.82 -35.02
N THR A 142 18.02 22.71 -33.87
CA THR A 142 18.45 23.40 -32.65
C THR A 142 19.34 22.51 -31.79
N TYR A 143 20.58 22.94 -31.57
CA TYR A 143 21.59 22.21 -30.80
C TYR A 143 21.94 22.93 -29.50
N THR A 144 22.35 22.15 -28.51
CA THR A 144 23.10 22.66 -27.36
C THR A 144 24.41 23.32 -27.82
N TRP A 145 24.91 24.26 -27.01
CA TRP A 145 26.23 24.83 -27.25
C TRP A 145 27.31 23.79 -26.94
N GLY A 146 28.35 23.69 -27.77
CA GLY A 146 29.47 22.79 -27.55
C GLY A 146 30.75 23.27 -28.23
N ASN A 147 31.82 22.49 -28.09
CA ASN A 147 33.10 22.72 -28.75
C ASN A 147 33.61 21.42 -29.40
N ALA A 148 34.85 21.43 -29.92
CA ALA A 148 35.42 20.26 -30.60
C ALA A 148 35.58 19.03 -29.68
N THR A 149 35.80 19.22 -28.38
CA THR A 149 35.96 18.14 -27.39
C THR A 149 34.61 17.64 -26.88
N TYR A 150 33.67 18.57 -26.68
CA TYR A 150 32.33 18.31 -26.18
C TYR A 150 31.33 18.86 -27.20
N PRO A 151 31.05 18.12 -28.29
CA PRO A 151 30.16 18.58 -29.34
C PRO A 151 28.74 18.75 -28.81
N GLY A 152 28.02 19.72 -29.37
CA GLY A 152 26.60 19.91 -29.13
C GLY A 152 25.78 18.73 -29.68
N ARG A 153 24.59 18.51 -29.11
CA ARG A 153 23.59 17.56 -29.62
C ARG A 153 22.22 18.24 -29.74
N PRO A 154 21.27 17.67 -30.50
CA PRO A 154 19.95 18.25 -30.65
C PRO A 154 19.26 18.44 -29.30
N ILE A 155 18.67 19.62 -29.05
CA ILE A 155 17.95 19.89 -27.80
C ILE A 155 16.72 18.99 -27.66
N ALA A 156 16.17 18.51 -28.78
CA ALA A 156 15.07 17.54 -28.81
C ALA A 156 15.36 16.26 -28.01
N ASP A 157 16.63 15.87 -27.86
CA ASP A 157 17.04 14.68 -27.11
C ASP A 157 16.84 14.78 -25.59
N ARG A 158 16.42 15.95 -25.08
CA ARG A 158 16.04 16.11 -23.66
C ARG A 158 14.80 15.30 -23.27
N VAL A 159 14.00 14.86 -24.24
CA VAL A 159 12.82 14.03 -24.05
C VAL A 159 13.05 12.68 -24.71
N SER A 160 12.78 11.61 -23.98
CA SER A 160 12.78 10.25 -24.53
C SER A 160 11.68 9.38 -23.93
N PHE A 161 11.41 8.28 -24.61
CA PHE A 161 10.44 7.27 -24.22
C PHE A 161 11.05 5.88 -24.34
N ALA A 162 10.72 4.99 -23.41
CA ALA A 162 11.11 3.60 -23.48
C ALA A 162 9.90 2.69 -23.21
N CYS A 163 9.70 1.71 -24.09
CA CYS A 163 8.71 0.67 -23.87
C CYS A 163 9.32 -0.45 -23.03
N LEU A 164 8.86 -0.60 -21.78
CA LEU A 164 9.44 -1.57 -20.87
C LEU A 164 8.88 -2.97 -21.14
N SER A 165 9.80 -3.89 -21.44
CA SER A 165 9.53 -5.30 -21.72
C SER A 165 10.60 -6.18 -21.08
N TYR A 166 10.49 -7.51 -21.20
CA TYR A 166 11.50 -8.42 -20.67
C TYR A 166 12.88 -8.23 -21.33
N GLN A 167 12.90 -7.78 -22.57
CA GLN A 167 14.13 -7.39 -23.27
C GLN A 167 14.22 -5.86 -23.32
N PRO A 168 15.36 -5.25 -22.92
CA PRO A 168 15.56 -3.81 -23.04
C PRO A 168 15.34 -3.35 -24.47
N GLN A 169 14.49 -2.33 -24.64
CA GLN A 169 14.30 -1.66 -25.92
C GLN A 169 15.06 -0.33 -25.92
N PRO A 170 15.57 0.12 -27.07
CA PRO A 170 16.21 1.43 -27.16
C PRO A 170 15.20 2.54 -26.85
N GLU A 171 15.69 3.63 -26.26
CA GLU A 171 14.90 4.83 -26.08
C GLU A 171 14.61 5.51 -27.43
N THR A 172 13.44 6.13 -27.55
CA THR A 172 13.01 6.86 -28.75
C THR A 172 12.59 8.28 -28.37
N PRO A 173 12.71 9.28 -29.26
CA PRO A 173 12.38 10.68 -28.92
C PRO A 173 10.86 10.96 -28.94
N TYR A 174 10.01 9.94 -29.12
CA TYR A 174 8.56 10.03 -29.27
C TYR A 174 7.89 8.74 -28.76
N MET A 175 6.57 8.75 -28.58
CA MET A 175 5.78 7.57 -28.20
C MET A 175 5.69 6.58 -29.37
N SER A 176 6.78 5.85 -29.63
CA SER A 176 6.89 4.93 -30.77
C SER A 176 6.17 3.60 -30.55
N ASP A 177 6.09 3.16 -29.30
CA ASP A 177 5.41 1.93 -28.87
C ASP A 177 4.70 2.19 -27.54
N THR A 178 3.42 1.84 -27.48
CA THR A 178 2.55 2.03 -26.31
C THR A 178 1.93 0.71 -25.83
N ASP A 179 2.35 -0.42 -26.41
CA ASP A 179 1.96 -1.77 -26.02
C ASP A 179 3.02 -2.38 -25.11
N CYS A 180 3.32 -1.69 -24.01
CA CYS A 180 4.43 -2.00 -23.11
C CYS A 180 3.97 -2.84 -21.91
N PRO A 181 4.32 -4.14 -21.81
CA PRO A 181 3.83 -5.02 -20.75
C PRO A 181 4.20 -4.58 -19.34
N TYR A 182 5.34 -3.90 -19.18
CA TYR A 182 5.80 -3.36 -17.89
C TYR A 182 5.69 -1.84 -17.79
N GLY A 183 4.89 -1.22 -18.67
CA GLY A 183 4.67 0.22 -18.71
C GLY A 183 5.54 0.95 -19.72
N MET A 184 5.10 2.17 -20.06
CA MET A 184 5.83 3.08 -20.94
C MET A 184 6.49 4.15 -20.07
N ARG A 185 7.80 4.28 -20.20
CA ARG A 185 8.59 5.22 -19.43
C ARG A 185 8.77 6.49 -20.26
N ALA A 186 8.39 7.63 -19.69
CA ALA A 186 8.63 8.96 -20.26
C ALA A 186 9.71 9.67 -19.44
N GLN A 187 10.64 10.30 -20.14
CA GLN A 187 11.89 10.81 -19.58
C GLN A 187 12.08 12.26 -19.99
N ILE A 188 12.49 13.11 -19.05
CA ILE A 188 12.84 14.49 -19.36
C ILE A 188 14.04 15.00 -18.56
N HIS A 189 14.96 15.65 -19.27
CA HIS A 189 16.15 16.29 -18.73
C HIS A 189 15.91 17.79 -18.56
N PHE A 190 16.31 18.35 -17.43
CA PHE A 190 16.32 19.79 -17.19
C PHE A 190 17.70 20.39 -17.46
N GLN A 191 17.73 21.69 -17.69
CA GLN A 191 18.95 22.47 -17.90
C GLN A 191 19.80 22.50 -16.61
N SER A 192 21.11 22.34 -16.76
CA SER A 192 22.07 22.27 -15.64
C SER A 192 23.11 23.41 -15.66
N CYS A 193 23.02 24.36 -16.59
CA CYS A 193 23.89 25.53 -16.66
C CYS A 193 23.09 26.81 -16.40
N TRP A 194 23.55 27.66 -15.49
CA TRP A 194 22.87 28.88 -15.06
C TRP A 194 23.68 30.14 -15.35
N ASN A 195 22.98 31.22 -15.70
CA ASN A 195 23.60 32.53 -16.01
C ASN A 195 24.16 33.26 -14.77
N GLY A 196 23.93 32.73 -13.58
CA GLY A 196 24.45 33.29 -12.32
C GLY A 196 23.66 34.46 -11.75
N LYS A 197 22.53 34.82 -12.38
CA LYS A 197 21.77 36.03 -12.03
C LYS A 197 20.28 35.79 -11.89
N ASP A 198 19.63 35.29 -12.95
CA ASP A 198 18.17 35.28 -13.04
C ASP A 198 17.60 33.95 -12.54
N LEU A 199 16.67 33.99 -11.60
CA LEU A 199 16.08 32.78 -11.01
C LEU A 199 14.96 32.19 -11.88
N TYR A 200 14.35 33.01 -12.72
CA TYR A 200 13.33 32.61 -13.68
C TYR A 200 13.19 33.65 -14.78
N LYS A 201 13.07 33.17 -16.02
CA LYS A 201 12.60 33.95 -17.17
C LYS A 201 11.59 33.10 -17.94
N ALA A 202 10.51 33.73 -18.41
CA ALA A 202 9.44 33.02 -19.12
C ALA A 202 9.89 32.41 -20.46
N ASP A 203 10.95 32.96 -21.07
CA ASP A 203 11.62 32.39 -22.25
C ASP A 203 12.68 31.34 -21.92
N ASN A 204 12.85 31.05 -20.63
CA ASN A 204 13.82 30.11 -20.05
C ASN A 204 15.30 30.42 -20.37
N SER A 205 15.61 31.65 -20.82
CA SER A 205 16.97 32.08 -21.22
C SER A 205 17.94 32.30 -20.07
N HIS A 206 17.52 32.05 -18.83
CA HIS A 206 18.39 32.10 -17.64
C HIS A 206 19.14 30.79 -17.40
N VAL A 207 18.76 29.72 -18.09
CA VAL A 207 19.37 28.40 -18.01
C VAL A 207 19.64 27.81 -19.38
N ALA A 208 20.62 26.92 -19.46
CA ALA A 208 21.02 26.20 -20.66
C ALA A 208 21.36 24.74 -20.33
N TYR A 209 21.21 23.85 -21.31
CA TYR A 209 21.75 22.50 -21.22
C TYR A 209 23.27 22.51 -21.29
N GLN A 210 23.90 21.50 -20.69
CA GLN A 210 25.28 21.18 -21.05
C GLN A 210 25.35 20.72 -22.51
N SER A 211 26.54 20.71 -23.08
CA SER A 211 26.77 20.37 -24.50
C SER A 211 26.19 19.02 -24.92
N GLN A 212 26.06 18.05 -24.04
CA GLN A 212 25.47 16.74 -24.34
C GLN A 212 24.14 16.52 -23.60
N ILE A 213 23.38 17.60 -23.35
CA ILE A 213 22.13 17.66 -22.57
C ILE A 213 22.39 17.53 -21.08
N ASP A 214 22.86 16.38 -20.65
CA ASP A 214 23.10 16.03 -19.24
C ASP A 214 24.58 15.78 -18.93
N ASN A 215 25.47 15.96 -19.91
CA ASN A 215 26.91 15.83 -19.74
C ASN A 215 27.65 16.88 -20.60
N GLY A 216 28.96 17.00 -20.38
CA GLY A 216 29.83 17.94 -21.06
C GLY A 216 29.86 19.31 -20.38
N ILE A 217 30.04 20.37 -21.16
CA ILE A 217 30.39 21.69 -20.64
C ILE A 217 29.24 22.69 -20.75
N CYS A 218 29.25 23.66 -19.84
CA CYS A 218 28.32 24.79 -19.90
C CYS A 218 28.78 25.87 -20.90
N PRO A 219 27.84 26.58 -21.55
CA PRO A 219 28.18 27.69 -22.41
C PRO A 219 28.76 28.86 -21.61
N PRO A 220 29.62 29.71 -22.23
CA PRO A 220 30.18 30.89 -21.57
C PRO A 220 29.12 31.87 -21.04
N THR A 221 27.92 31.88 -21.62
CA THR A 221 26.78 32.69 -21.17
C THR A 221 26.11 32.15 -19.90
N HIS A 222 26.33 30.88 -19.57
CA HIS A 222 25.76 30.20 -18.40
C HIS A 222 26.84 29.44 -17.63
N PRO A 223 27.83 30.14 -17.06
CA PRO A 223 29.06 29.53 -16.58
C PRO A 223 28.90 28.74 -15.27
N ILE A 224 27.75 28.81 -14.61
CA ILE A 224 27.54 28.17 -13.30
C ILE A 224 26.84 26.83 -13.51
N GLN A 225 27.51 25.75 -13.15
CA GLN A 225 26.91 24.41 -13.17
C GLN A 225 26.05 24.17 -11.92
N LEU A 226 24.85 23.64 -12.16
CA LEU A 226 23.87 23.18 -11.17
C LEU A 226 23.72 21.65 -11.25
N PRO A 227 23.16 20.99 -10.22
CA PRO A 227 22.80 19.58 -10.30
C PRO A 227 21.86 19.35 -11.49
N HIS A 228 22.09 18.28 -12.24
CA HIS A 228 21.24 17.93 -13.38
C HIS A 228 20.00 17.21 -12.89
N VAL A 229 18.82 17.82 -13.03
CA VAL A 229 17.55 17.15 -12.74
C VAL A 229 17.15 16.32 -13.95
N PHE A 230 16.88 15.04 -13.69
CA PHE A 230 16.30 14.13 -14.66
C PHE A 230 15.06 13.50 -14.04
N LEU A 231 13.91 13.60 -14.73
CA LEU A 231 12.63 13.10 -14.24
C LEU A 231 12.16 11.93 -15.10
N GLU A 232 11.80 10.84 -14.44
CA GLU A 232 11.33 9.61 -15.08
C GLU A 232 9.93 9.26 -14.59
N THR A 233 8.95 9.23 -15.48
CA THR A 233 7.56 8.85 -15.17
C THR A 233 7.24 7.52 -15.83
N LEU A 234 6.76 6.55 -15.04
CA LEU A 234 6.35 5.24 -15.54
C LEU A 234 4.83 5.16 -15.67
N TYR A 235 4.32 5.22 -16.90
CA TYR A 235 2.91 5.09 -17.18
C TYR A 235 2.51 3.62 -17.34
N SER A 236 1.53 3.17 -16.57
CA SER A 236 0.99 1.80 -16.61
C SER A 236 0.06 1.60 -17.81
N VAL A 237 0.58 1.80 -19.03
CA VAL A 237 -0.19 1.70 -20.29
C VAL A 237 -0.84 0.32 -20.50
N ALA A 238 -0.27 -0.75 -19.93
CA ALA A 238 -0.83 -2.10 -19.96
C ALA A 238 -2.07 -2.27 -19.06
N ASN A 239 -2.26 -1.40 -18.05
CA ASN A 239 -3.40 -1.46 -17.13
C ASN A 239 -4.64 -0.73 -17.66
N VAL A 240 -4.52 -0.06 -18.80
CA VAL A 240 -5.64 0.61 -19.46
C VAL A 240 -6.45 -0.42 -20.26
N PRO A 241 -7.79 -0.49 -20.08
CA PRO A 241 -8.63 -1.33 -20.92
C PRO A 241 -8.77 -0.70 -22.32
N LYS A 242 -7.84 -1.07 -23.21
CA LYS A 242 -7.74 -0.55 -24.58
C LYS A 242 -8.88 -1.07 -25.47
N GLU A 243 -9.32 -0.23 -26.40
CA GLU A 243 -10.29 -0.56 -27.46
C GLU A 243 -9.69 -0.28 -28.84
N ASN A 244 -10.12 -1.05 -29.85
CA ASN A 244 -9.67 -0.86 -31.22
C ASN A 244 -10.02 0.55 -31.72
N GLY A 245 -9.03 1.26 -32.28
CA GLY A 245 -9.17 2.65 -32.73
C GLY A 245 -8.92 3.70 -31.64
N GLY A 246 -8.61 3.30 -30.40
CA GLY A 246 -8.14 4.23 -29.38
C GLY A 246 -6.63 4.48 -29.45
N PHE A 247 -6.17 5.53 -28.77
CA PHE A 247 -4.77 5.96 -28.79
C PHE A 247 -4.40 6.74 -27.52
N PHE A 248 -3.11 6.79 -27.20
CA PHE A 248 -2.60 7.59 -26.10
C PHE A 248 -2.37 9.05 -26.51
N VAL A 249 -2.68 9.97 -25.60
CA VAL A 249 -2.59 11.40 -25.82
C VAL A 249 -2.25 12.11 -24.51
N PHE A 250 -1.24 12.97 -24.53
CA PHE A 250 -0.98 13.85 -23.40
C PHE A 250 -2.01 14.98 -23.34
N SER A 251 -2.28 15.49 -22.14
CA SER A 251 -3.29 16.51 -21.84
C SER A 251 -3.25 17.77 -22.71
N GLN A 252 -2.09 18.14 -23.25
CA GLN A 252 -1.89 19.24 -24.20
C GLN A 252 -2.26 18.87 -25.66
N GLY A 253 -2.91 17.72 -25.85
CA GLY A 253 -3.41 17.25 -27.14
C GLY A 253 -2.33 16.60 -28.02
N ASP A 254 -1.24 16.12 -27.42
CA ASP A 254 -0.13 15.51 -28.15
C ASP A 254 -0.25 13.98 -28.20
N THR A 255 -0.42 13.42 -29.40
CA THR A 255 -0.43 11.97 -29.63
C THR A 255 0.94 11.42 -30.01
N THR A 256 1.94 12.29 -30.21
CA THR A 256 3.25 11.92 -30.74
C THR A 256 4.26 11.69 -29.62
N GLY A 257 4.20 12.45 -28.53
CA GLY A 257 5.15 12.42 -27.43
C GLY A 257 6.20 13.52 -27.50
N TYR A 258 6.41 14.15 -28.65
CA TYR A 258 7.36 15.27 -28.81
C TYR A 258 7.01 16.48 -27.94
N GLY A 259 5.72 16.64 -27.63
CA GLY A 259 5.20 17.72 -26.79
C GLY A 259 5.36 17.49 -25.29
N PHE A 260 5.97 16.36 -24.87
CA PHE A 260 6.25 16.11 -23.47
C PHE A 260 7.18 17.18 -22.91
N HIS A 261 6.84 17.66 -21.72
CA HIS A 261 7.53 18.76 -21.07
C HIS A 261 7.46 18.54 -19.57
N GLY A 262 8.27 19.32 -18.87
CA GLY A 262 8.40 19.22 -17.44
C GLY A 262 8.82 20.54 -16.85
N ASP A 263 8.38 20.73 -15.62
CA ASP A 263 8.52 21.97 -14.91
C ASP A 263 9.11 21.68 -13.54
N PHE A 264 10.00 22.56 -13.09
CA PHE A 264 10.67 22.44 -11.80
C PHE A 264 10.60 23.77 -11.07
N GLN A 265 10.10 23.73 -9.84
CA GLN A 265 10.13 24.85 -8.90
C GLN A 265 10.90 24.42 -7.65
N ASN A 266 12.05 25.05 -7.39
CA ASN A 266 12.86 24.73 -6.23
C ASN A 266 12.07 24.92 -4.92
N GLY A 267 12.17 23.95 -4.03
CA GLY A 267 11.61 23.98 -2.68
C GLY A 267 12.50 23.24 -1.67
N TRP A 268 13.78 23.06 -1.98
CA TRP A 268 14.74 22.42 -1.08
C TRP A 268 15.03 23.25 0.17
N ASP A 269 15.25 22.54 1.29
CA ASP A 269 16.04 23.07 2.38
C ASP A 269 17.47 23.36 1.89
N SER A 270 17.84 24.63 1.94
CA SER A 270 19.11 25.11 1.37
C SER A 270 20.36 24.58 2.09
N ALA A 271 20.26 24.18 3.36
CA ALA A 271 21.38 23.62 4.09
C ALA A 271 21.57 22.14 3.74
N VAL A 272 20.47 21.37 3.68
CA VAL A 272 20.49 19.96 3.26
C VAL A 272 20.96 19.83 1.82
N LEU A 273 20.39 20.60 0.87
CA LEU A 273 20.80 20.53 -0.54
C LEU A 273 22.28 20.90 -0.72
N ARG A 274 22.78 21.92 -0.01
CA ARG A 274 24.20 22.29 -0.06
C ARG A 274 25.10 21.13 0.36
N GLN A 275 24.78 20.49 1.49
CA GLN A 275 25.56 19.36 1.99
C GLN A 275 25.45 18.14 1.07
N ALA A 276 24.26 17.86 0.53
CA ALA A 276 24.07 16.77 -0.44
C ALA A 276 24.88 17.00 -1.72
N VAL A 277 24.88 18.23 -2.25
CA VAL A 277 25.70 18.59 -3.43
C VAL A 277 27.19 18.41 -3.14
N GLN A 278 27.66 18.88 -1.98
CA GLN A 278 29.07 18.80 -1.60
C GLN A 278 29.56 17.37 -1.33
N ASN A 279 28.72 16.53 -0.72
CA ASN A 279 29.17 15.24 -0.19
C ASN A 279 28.74 14.05 -1.04
N CYS A 280 27.69 14.21 -1.87
CA CYS A 280 27.01 13.07 -2.49
C CYS A 280 26.86 13.19 -4.01
N LEU A 281 26.95 14.40 -4.60
CA LEU A 281 26.73 14.58 -6.04
C LEU A 281 27.87 14.04 -6.91
N SER A 282 29.09 13.94 -6.37
CA SER A 282 30.30 13.54 -7.11
C SER A 282 30.81 12.14 -6.76
N THR A 283 30.14 11.43 -5.85
CA THR A 283 30.53 10.08 -5.41
C THR A 283 29.55 9.05 -5.97
N ASP A 284 30.04 8.12 -6.80
CA ASP A 284 29.18 7.10 -7.40
C ASP A 284 28.89 5.97 -6.40
N ASN A 285 27.62 5.91 -6.00
CA ASN A 285 27.07 4.92 -5.09
C ASN A 285 25.78 4.29 -5.67
N PHE A 286 25.64 4.22 -7.00
CA PHE A 286 24.45 3.72 -7.69
C PHE A 286 23.13 4.41 -7.28
N GLY A 287 23.19 5.67 -6.87
CA GLY A 287 22.01 6.43 -6.45
C GLY A 287 21.41 6.03 -5.11
N GLN A 288 22.14 5.28 -4.28
CA GLN A 288 21.64 4.83 -2.97
C GLN A 288 21.61 5.97 -1.94
N ILE A 289 20.42 6.33 -1.46
CA ILE A 289 20.24 7.38 -0.45
C ILE A 289 20.97 7.02 0.87
N SER A 290 21.06 5.74 1.22
CA SER A 290 21.76 5.26 2.43
C SER A 290 23.25 5.60 2.46
N GLU A 291 23.86 5.85 1.30
CA GLU A 291 25.26 6.24 1.19
C GLU A 291 25.46 7.77 1.30
N CYS A 292 24.37 8.52 1.46
CA CYS A 292 24.38 9.97 1.68
C CYS A 292 23.70 10.31 3.02
N PRO A 293 24.44 10.34 4.15
CA PRO A 293 23.86 10.49 5.49
C PRO A 293 22.95 11.71 5.66
N VAL A 294 23.25 12.81 4.98
CA VAL A 294 22.43 14.03 5.02
C VAL A 294 21.06 13.87 4.36
N LEU A 295 20.96 13.05 3.29
CA LEU A 295 19.68 12.72 2.66
C LEU A 295 18.96 11.62 3.44
N GLN A 296 19.69 10.60 3.90
CA GLN A 296 19.16 9.52 4.72
C GLN A 296 18.47 10.03 5.99
N ALA A 297 19.01 11.06 6.63
CA ALA A 297 18.42 11.68 7.83
C ALA A 297 17.01 12.26 7.61
N SER A 298 16.64 12.52 6.35
CA SER A 298 15.32 13.04 5.97
C SER A 298 14.53 12.04 5.12
N GLN A 299 15.02 10.82 4.94
CA GLN A 299 14.38 9.83 4.09
C GLN A 299 13.20 9.17 4.81
N SER A 300 12.09 8.97 4.09
CA SER A 300 11.01 8.08 4.51
C SER A 300 10.54 7.23 3.33
N ASP A 301 10.42 5.92 3.54
CA ASP A 301 9.79 4.98 2.60
C ASP A 301 8.25 5.10 2.60
N GLY A 302 7.69 5.89 3.52
CA GLY A 302 6.26 6.18 3.65
C GLY A 302 5.80 7.44 2.93
N TYR A 303 6.62 8.04 2.07
CA TYR A 303 6.33 9.30 1.39
C TYR A 303 4.92 9.41 0.74
N PRO A 304 4.31 8.37 0.13
CA PRO A 304 2.96 8.49 -0.44
C PRO A 304 1.88 8.63 0.63
N TYR A 305 2.11 8.05 1.82
CA TYR A 305 1.19 8.09 2.96
C TYR A 305 1.44 9.29 3.85
N ASN A 306 2.70 9.76 3.91
CA ASN A 306 3.11 10.97 4.62
C ASN A 306 2.69 12.23 3.89
N CYS A 307 2.45 12.14 2.59
CA CYS A 307 1.93 13.23 1.79
C CYS A 307 1.03 12.71 0.68
N PRO A 308 -0.21 12.31 1.03
CA PRO A 308 -1.16 11.84 0.05
C PRO A 308 -1.56 12.98 -0.89
N GLU A 309 -2.09 12.60 -2.04
CA GLU A 309 -2.64 13.55 -3.00
C GLU A 309 -3.69 14.46 -2.36
N ARG A 310 -3.52 15.76 -2.56
CA ARG A 310 -4.39 16.79 -1.99
C ARG A 310 -5.69 16.91 -2.78
N PRO A 311 -6.77 17.41 -2.16
CA PRO A 311 -8.01 17.67 -2.89
C PRO A 311 -7.78 18.51 -4.15
N PRO A 312 -8.54 18.27 -5.24
CA PRO A 312 -8.40 19.02 -6.48
C PRO A 312 -8.64 20.52 -6.27
N GLN A 313 -7.74 21.35 -6.81
CA GLN A 313 -7.88 22.80 -6.74
C GLN A 313 -8.79 23.37 -7.82
N ILE A 314 -8.79 22.71 -8.98
CA ILE A 314 -9.56 23.14 -10.13
C ILE A 314 -10.83 22.30 -10.16
N GLY A 315 -11.99 22.96 -10.20
CA GLY A 315 -13.31 22.33 -10.29
C GLY A 315 -13.58 21.72 -11.67
N GLU A 316 -12.64 20.92 -12.17
CA GLU A 316 -12.66 20.27 -13.47
C GLU A 316 -12.19 18.81 -13.31
N PRO A 317 -12.96 17.82 -13.79
CA PRO A 317 -12.55 16.42 -13.70
C PRO A 317 -11.28 16.14 -14.51
N VAL A 318 -10.26 15.58 -13.86
CA VAL A 318 -8.99 15.18 -14.50
C VAL A 318 -8.69 13.69 -14.34
N LYS A 319 -9.50 12.99 -13.53
CA LYS A 319 -9.37 11.56 -13.21
C LYS A 319 -10.58 10.77 -13.68
N GLY A 320 -10.38 9.46 -13.81
CA GLY A 320 -11.43 8.54 -14.22
C GLY A 320 -11.81 8.72 -15.68
N LEU A 321 -13.02 8.26 -16.04
CA LEU A 321 -13.53 8.40 -17.39
C LEU A 321 -14.13 9.80 -17.59
N ILE A 322 -13.49 10.62 -18.42
CA ILE A 322 -13.88 11.99 -18.72
C ILE A 322 -14.35 12.12 -20.18
N SER A 323 -15.21 13.09 -20.47
CA SER A 323 -15.83 13.24 -21.80
C SER A 323 -15.03 14.13 -22.76
N ARG A 324 -13.96 14.77 -22.29
CA ARG A 324 -13.06 15.63 -23.05
C ARG A 324 -11.76 15.82 -22.27
N LEU A 325 -10.67 16.17 -22.96
CA LEU A 325 -9.45 16.60 -22.29
C LEU A 325 -9.69 17.88 -21.46
N PRO A 326 -9.13 17.98 -20.23
CA PRO A 326 -9.23 19.19 -19.42
C PRO A 326 -8.73 20.42 -20.17
N GLY A 327 -9.46 21.55 -20.08
CA GLY A 327 -9.19 22.77 -20.84
C GLY A 327 -9.76 22.78 -22.26
N CYS A 328 -10.54 21.75 -22.64
CA CYS A 328 -11.09 21.57 -23.99
C CYS A 328 -9.99 21.62 -25.07
N ILE A 329 -8.88 20.94 -24.79
CA ILE A 329 -7.71 20.93 -25.66
C ILE A 329 -8.01 20.15 -26.94
N THR A 330 -7.67 20.76 -28.07
CA THR A 330 -7.75 20.13 -29.39
C THR A 330 -6.59 19.18 -29.59
N ILE A 331 -6.89 17.93 -29.95
CA ILE A 331 -5.87 16.94 -30.27
C ILE A 331 -5.21 17.31 -31.60
N THR A 332 -3.88 17.27 -31.62
CA THR A 332 -3.05 17.61 -32.78
C THR A 332 -1.99 16.52 -32.93
N THR A 333 -1.98 15.87 -34.10
CA THR A 333 -1.09 14.73 -34.37
C THR A 333 0.21 15.13 -35.07
N GLY A 334 0.37 16.41 -35.41
CA GLY A 334 1.52 16.92 -36.15
C GLY A 334 1.47 16.64 -37.66
N PRO A 335 2.59 16.90 -38.36
CA PRO A 335 3.92 17.22 -37.82
C PRO A 335 4.10 18.68 -37.37
N GLU A 336 3.19 19.58 -37.77
CA GLU A 336 3.25 20.99 -37.38
C GLU A 336 3.07 21.16 -35.88
N ALA A 337 3.75 22.17 -35.31
CA ALA A 337 3.55 22.55 -33.92
C ALA A 337 2.08 22.88 -33.65
N ALA A 338 1.60 22.51 -32.47
CA ALA A 338 0.25 22.79 -32.04
C ALA A 338 -0.01 24.31 -32.04
N PRO A 339 -1.17 24.78 -32.53
CA PRO A 339 -1.48 26.19 -32.57
C PRO A 339 -1.62 26.75 -31.15
N ALA A 340 -1.27 28.03 -30.96
CA ALA A 340 -1.43 28.72 -29.68
C ALA A 340 -2.88 28.74 -29.16
N ALA A 341 -3.86 28.65 -30.06
CA ALA A 341 -5.29 28.55 -29.75
C ALA A 341 -5.78 27.08 -29.73
N SER A 342 -5.18 26.25 -28.88
CA SER A 342 -5.58 24.84 -28.73
C SER A 342 -6.76 24.64 -27.77
N MET A 343 -7.05 25.62 -26.91
CA MET A 343 -8.18 25.62 -25.99
C MET A 343 -9.47 26.10 -26.69
N ASN A 344 -10.37 25.17 -27.00
CA ASN A 344 -11.60 25.44 -27.75
C ASN A 344 -12.85 25.07 -26.93
N CYS A 345 -13.00 25.61 -25.72
CA CYS A 345 -14.21 25.39 -24.95
C CYS A 345 -15.41 26.11 -25.59
N PRO A 346 -16.59 25.46 -25.71
CA PRO A 346 -17.83 26.16 -26.05
C PRO A 346 -18.04 27.34 -25.10
N ALA A 347 -18.44 28.50 -25.62
CA ALA A 347 -18.64 29.73 -24.82
C ALA A 347 -19.66 29.55 -23.68
N SER A 348 -20.55 28.56 -23.78
CA SER A 348 -21.52 28.16 -22.76
C SER A 348 -20.92 27.30 -21.63
N SER A 349 -19.67 26.86 -21.74
CA SER A 349 -19.02 26.03 -20.72
C SER A 349 -18.69 26.89 -19.50
N PRO A 350 -19.12 26.52 -18.29
CA PRO A 350 -18.76 27.25 -17.09
C PRO A 350 -17.24 27.19 -16.90
N LYS A 351 -16.63 28.32 -16.53
CA LYS A 351 -15.22 28.32 -16.13
C LYS A 351 -15.07 27.45 -14.88
N PRO A 352 -14.04 26.57 -14.81
CA PRO A 352 -13.77 25.82 -13.60
C PRO A 352 -13.55 26.76 -12.41
N SER A 353 -14.06 26.37 -11.25
CA SER A 353 -13.74 27.07 -10.00
C SER A 353 -12.28 26.86 -9.62
N ILE A 354 -11.72 27.84 -8.92
CA ILE A 354 -10.36 27.79 -8.39
C ILE A 354 -10.44 27.81 -6.87
N THR A 355 -9.94 26.76 -6.24
CA THR A 355 -9.72 26.67 -4.80
C THR A 355 -8.20 26.76 -4.56
N ARG A 356 -7.72 27.94 -4.18
CA ARG A 356 -6.29 28.18 -3.93
C ARG A 356 -5.77 27.30 -2.81
N THR A 357 -4.52 26.85 -2.93
CA THR A 357 -3.84 26.15 -1.84
C THR A 357 -3.62 27.15 -0.73
N VAL A 358 -4.10 26.83 0.46
CA VAL A 358 -3.76 27.59 1.65
C VAL A 358 -2.32 27.24 1.99
N ASP A 359 -1.45 28.25 2.06
CA ASP A 359 -0.06 28.07 2.50
C ASP A 359 -0.08 27.56 3.95
N SER A 360 0.11 26.25 4.10
CA SER A 360 0.25 25.60 5.39
C SER A 360 1.70 25.65 5.82
N THR A 361 2.00 25.73 7.11
CA THR A 361 3.36 25.52 7.61
C THR A 361 3.54 24.08 8.07
N PRO A 362 4.77 23.54 8.09
CA PRO A 362 5.01 22.20 8.61
C PRO A 362 4.65 22.21 10.09
N LEU A 363 3.76 21.31 10.47
CA LEU A 363 3.49 21.05 11.87
C LEU A 363 4.59 20.15 12.39
N ALA A 364 5.01 20.37 13.63
CA ALA A 364 5.94 19.45 14.26
C ALA A 364 5.27 18.08 14.35
N THR A 365 5.92 17.05 13.83
CA THR A 365 5.48 15.68 14.03
C THR A 365 5.74 15.32 15.49
N LEU A 366 4.67 14.99 16.22
CA LEU A 366 4.72 14.49 17.57
C LEU A 366 5.39 13.11 17.55
N THR A 367 6.57 13.04 18.14
CA THR A 367 7.32 11.79 18.33
C THR A 367 7.27 11.39 19.79
N ALA A 368 6.78 10.19 20.07
CA ALA A 368 6.80 9.61 21.40
C ALA A 368 8.20 9.06 21.74
N THR A 369 8.59 9.14 23.00
CA THR A 369 9.79 8.46 23.53
C THR A 369 9.37 7.24 24.35
N PRO A 370 10.09 6.11 24.28
CA PRO A 370 9.73 4.91 25.06
C PRO A 370 9.54 5.24 26.56
N GLY A 371 8.43 4.80 27.13
CA GLY A 371 7.99 5.07 28.51
C GLY A 371 7.24 6.39 28.73
N ALA A 372 7.23 7.30 27.74
CA ALA A 372 6.48 8.55 27.83
C ALA A 372 4.98 8.33 27.62
N SER A 373 4.17 9.19 28.21
CA SER A 373 2.73 9.20 27.94
C SER A 373 2.45 9.79 26.55
N PHE A 374 1.56 9.16 25.80
CA PHE A 374 1.16 9.62 24.47
C PHE A 374 -0.28 9.19 24.15
N GLY A 375 -1.09 10.10 23.64
CA GLY A 375 -2.48 9.84 23.25
C GLY A 375 -3.50 10.18 24.32
N ILE A 376 -4.51 9.32 24.49
CA ILE A 376 -5.78 9.68 25.18
C ILE A 376 -5.68 9.89 26.69
N SER A 377 -4.60 9.47 27.34
CA SER A 377 -4.43 9.63 28.79
C SER A 377 -2.97 9.50 29.23
N SER A 378 -2.69 9.87 30.48
CA SER A 378 -1.38 9.65 31.10
C SER A 378 -1.03 8.16 31.27
N TYR A 379 -2.01 7.27 31.21
CA TYR A 379 -1.82 5.83 31.30
C TYR A 379 -1.39 5.18 29.99
N GLN A 380 -1.56 5.87 28.86
CA GLN A 380 -1.11 5.36 27.57
C GLN A 380 0.38 5.63 27.41
N LYS A 381 1.20 4.58 27.49
CA LYS A 381 2.66 4.68 27.41
C LYS A 381 3.16 4.17 26.08
N TYR A 382 3.98 4.96 25.39
CA TYR A 382 4.66 4.47 24.19
C TYR A 382 5.69 3.43 24.57
N VAL A 383 5.62 2.25 23.97
CA VAL A 383 6.53 1.13 24.22
C VAL A 383 7.74 1.23 23.29
N GLY A 384 7.49 1.49 22.01
CA GLY A 384 8.55 1.59 21.00
C GLY A 384 8.06 1.23 19.60
N CYS A 385 9.00 1.25 18.66
CA CYS A 385 8.82 0.80 17.29
C CYS A 385 9.43 -0.59 17.12
N PHE A 386 8.68 -1.54 16.58
CA PHE A 386 9.08 -2.93 16.46
C PHE A 386 8.86 -3.45 15.05
N ASN A 387 9.67 -4.40 14.59
CA ASN A 387 9.38 -5.09 13.34
C ASN A 387 8.05 -5.87 13.44
N ASP A 388 7.23 -5.75 12.42
CA ASP A 388 5.96 -6.44 12.29
C ASP A 388 5.85 -7.10 10.92
N THR A 389 6.39 -8.32 10.81
CA THR A 389 6.60 -8.96 9.51
C THR A 389 5.52 -10.00 9.24
N GLU A 390 4.80 -9.86 8.13
CA GLU A 390 3.67 -10.74 7.73
C GLU A 390 4.01 -12.24 7.61
N ARG A 391 5.29 -12.61 7.51
CA ARG A 391 5.75 -14.00 7.38
C ARG A 391 6.05 -14.69 8.71
N ALA A 392 5.89 -13.97 9.81
CA ALA A 392 5.98 -14.48 11.17
C ALA A 392 4.68 -14.16 11.91
N VAL A 393 4.55 -14.66 13.14
CA VAL A 393 3.54 -14.13 14.06
C VAL A 393 3.85 -12.64 14.27
N ARG A 394 2.88 -11.75 14.03
CA ARG A 394 3.01 -10.28 14.13
C ARG A 394 3.51 -9.83 15.51
N ALA A 395 3.83 -8.56 15.69
CA ALA A 395 4.13 -8.06 17.04
C ALA A 395 2.88 -8.13 17.94
N LEU A 396 1.72 -7.75 17.39
CA LEU A 396 0.38 -7.84 18.00
C LEU A 396 -0.53 -8.67 17.06
N ASN A 397 -1.19 -9.72 17.57
CA ASN A 397 -1.95 -10.67 16.73
C ASN A 397 -3.36 -10.99 17.23
N ALA A 398 -3.91 -10.23 18.19
CA ALA A 398 -5.23 -10.57 18.71
C ALA A 398 -6.35 -10.09 17.77
N VAL A 399 -6.43 -8.79 17.52
CA VAL A 399 -7.42 -8.20 16.60
C VAL A 399 -6.82 -7.01 15.85
N SER A 400 -7.31 -6.76 14.64
CA SER A 400 -6.87 -5.61 13.85
C SER A 400 -8.00 -4.99 13.03
N ILE A 401 -7.81 -3.72 12.66
CA ILE A 401 -8.66 -2.96 11.75
C ILE A 401 -7.82 -1.98 10.95
N SER A 402 -8.27 -1.62 9.74
CA SER A 402 -7.57 -0.68 8.87
C SER A 402 -8.52 0.39 8.33
N ASN A 403 -8.18 1.67 8.53
CA ASN A 403 -8.92 2.81 7.99
C ASN A 403 -8.06 4.09 7.97
N TYR A 404 -7.53 4.45 6.80
CA TYR A 404 -6.64 5.61 6.63
C TYR A 404 -7.30 6.93 7.07
N SER A 405 -8.59 7.12 6.80
CA SER A 405 -9.28 8.40 7.04
C SER A 405 -9.51 8.76 8.50
N VAL A 406 -9.42 7.78 9.42
CA VAL A 406 -9.66 7.99 10.85
C VAL A 406 -8.46 7.60 11.72
N MET A 407 -7.41 7.03 11.13
CA MET A 407 -6.28 6.51 11.90
C MET A 407 -5.51 7.65 12.57
N SER A 408 -5.49 7.63 13.90
CA SER A 408 -4.58 8.35 14.79
C SER A 408 -4.15 7.41 15.91
N VAL A 409 -3.15 7.80 16.71
CA VAL A 409 -2.74 7.00 17.86
C VAL A 409 -3.90 6.86 18.86
N GLU A 410 -4.62 7.95 19.14
CA GLU A 410 -5.76 7.99 20.05
C GLU A 410 -6.92 7.12 19.57
N TRP A 411 -7.19 7.15 18.26
CA TRP A 411 -8.26 6.35 17.68
C TRP A 411 -7.96 4.86 17.88
N CYS A 412 -6.73 4.43 17.61
CA CYS A 412 -6.32 3.05 17.82
C CYS A 412 -6.36 2.65 19.30
N GLN A 413 -5.85 3.50 20.20
CA GLN A 413 -5.90 3.29 21.64
C GLN A 413 -7.34 3.10 22.15
N ASN A 414 -8.25 4.01 21.77
CA ASN A 414 -9.67 3.92 22.12
C ASN A 414 -10.32 2.65 21.58
N TRP A 415 -10.02 2.29 20.31
CA TRP A 415 -10.58 1.09 19.71
C TRP A 415 -10.11 -0.17 20.43
N CYS A 416 -8.80 -0.31 20.68
CA CYS A 416 -8.24 -1.45 21.40
C CYS A 416 -8.79 -1.58 22.82
N MET A 417 -8.90 -0.47 23.55
CA MET A 417 -9.53 -0.46 24.88
C MET A 417 -11.00 -0.89 24.82
N GLY A 418 -11.75 -0.41 23.82
CA GLY A 418 -13.13 -0.83 23.58
C GLY A 418 -13.27 -2.31 23.22
N GLN A 419 -12.24 -2.91 22.62
CA GLN A 419 -12.15 -4.36 22.36
C GLN A 419 -11.60 -5.16 23.57
N GLY A 420 -11.24 -4.49 24.67
CA GLY A 420 -10.74 -5.10 25.90
C GLY A 420 -9.25 -5.48 25.88
N TYR A 421 -8.45 -4.81 25.05
CA TYR A 421 -7.00 -5.03 24.93
C TYR A 421 -6.20 -3.85 25.52
N ARG A 422 -5.05 -4.16 26.15
CA ARG A 422 -4.14 -3.15 26.75
C ARG A 422 -3.18 -2.54 25.74
N LEU A 423 -2.72 -3.33 24.78
CA LEU A 423 -1.78 -2.89 23.77
C LEU A 423 -2.55 -2.41 22.55
N ALA A 424 -2.15 -1.25 22.06
CA ALA A 424 -2.57 -0.69 20.79
C ALA A 424 -1.32 -0.45 19.95
N GLY A 425 -1.30 -0.94 18.73
CA GLY A 425 -0.19 -0.78 17.81
C GLY A 425 -0.68 -0.19 16.50
N VAL A 426 -0.04 0.89 16.06
CA VAL A 426 -0.33 1.54 14.79
C VAL A 426 0.74 1.20 13.76
N GLU A 427 0.31 0.80 12.58
CA GLU A 427 1.17 0.36 11.48
C GLU A 427 0.68 0.94 10.14
N TYR A 428 1.60 1.11 9.18
CA TYR A 428 1.27 1.39 7.78
C TYR A 428 0.40 2.63 7.58
N ALA A 429 0.50 3.64 8.46
CA ALA A 429 -0.33 4.85 8.48
C ALA A 429 -1.85 4.66 8.73
N GLN A 430 -2.36 3.42 8.65
CA GLN A 430 -3.80 3.16 8.58
C GLN A 430 -4.26 1.93 9.36
N GLU A 431 -3.35 1.12 9.88
CA GLU A 431 -3.68 -0.12 10.57
C GLU A 431 -3.57 0.07 12.07
N CYS A 432 -4.53 -0.50 12.79
CA CYS A 432 -4.54 -0.60 14.24
C CYS A 432 -4.63 -2.07 14.61
N HIS A 433 -3.67 -2.51 15.42
CA HIS A 433 -3.57 -3.87 15.93
C HIS A 433 -3.63 -3.82 17.45
N CYS A 434 -4.33 -4.78 18.06
CA CYS A 434 -4.46 -4.87 19.50
C CYS A 434 -3.99 -6.22 20.02
N ASP A 435 -3.47 -6.22 21.24
CA ASP A 435 -3.15 -7.44 21.97
C ASP A 435 -3.08 -7.16 23.48
N ASN A 436 -2.92 -8.22 24.27
CA ASN A 436 -2.59 -8.13 25.69
C ASN A 436 -1.14 -8.54 25.98
N ALA A 437 -0.42 -9.07 24.97
CA ALA A 437 1.01 -9.37 25.06
C ALA A 437 1.67 -9.24 23.68
N MET A 438 2.92 -8.74 23.63
CA MET A 438 3.68 -8.73 22.39
C MET A 438 4.32 -10.09 22.12
N ASN A 439 4.54 -10.37 20.85
CA ASN A 439 5.36 -11.49 20.43
C ASN A 439 6.85 -11.25 20.79
N PRO A 440 7.54 -12.19 21.47
CA PRO A 440 8.97 -12.09 21.78
C PRO A 440 9.90 -11.95 20.58
N SER A 441 9.48 -12.36 19.38
CA SER A 441 10.28 -12.16 18.18
C SER A 441 10.26 -10.72 17.64
N ALA A 442 9.51 -9.82 18.28
CA ALA A 442 9.49 -8.40 17.95
C ALA A 442 10.80 -7.74 18.40
N ILE A 443 11.58 -7.26 17.43
CA ILE A 443 12.86 -6.58 17.58
C ILE A 443 12.60 -5.07 17.45
N ALA A 444 13.06 -4.31 18.44
CA ALA A 444 12.94 -2.86 18.42
C ALA A 444 13.85 -2.24 17.36
N ASP A 445 13.30 -1.33 16.55
CA ASP A 445 14.06 -0.46 15.66
C ASP A 445 13.39 0.92 15.60
N PRO A 446 13.84 1.87 16.43
CA PRO A 446 13.27 3.21 16.50
C PRO A 446 13.33 4.01 15.19
N SER A 447 14.20 3.62 14.25
CA SER A 447 14.43 4.39 13.01
C SER A 447 13.42 4.09 11.90
N ARG A 448 12.60 3.05 12.06
CA ARG A 448 11.77 2.50 10.98
C ARG A 448 10.31 2.92 11.02
N CYS A 449 9.82 3.41 12.15
CA CYS A 449 8.48 4.01 12.25
C CYS A 449 8.54 5.47 11.83
N THR A 450 8.34 5.73 10.55
CA THR A 450 8.44 7.09 9.96
C THR A 450 7.16 7.52 9.23
N TRP A 451 6.08 6.73 9.32
CA TRP A 451 4.86 6.96 8.56
C TRP A 451 3.85 7.75 9.39
N ASN A 452 3.34 8.85 8.87
CA ASN A 452 2.34 9.67 9.52
C ASN A 452 0.99 8.96 9.58
N CYS A 453 0.22 9.22 10.63
CA CYS A 453 -1.15 8.77 10.75
C CYS A 453 -2.03 9.37 9.65
N GLY A 454 -2.81 8.54 8.95
CA GLY A 454 -3.58 8.97 7.78
C GLY A 454 -4.59 10.09 8.07
N SER A 455 -5.25 10.07 9.24
CA SER A 455 -6.20 11.14 9.59
C SER A 455 -5.53 12.49 9.78
N THR A 456 -4.33 12.54 10.38
CA THR A 456 -3.57 13.79 10.58
C THR A 456 -3.18 14.44 9.25
N MET A 457 -3.02 13.64 8.19
CA MET A 457 -2.68 14.12 6.86
C MET A 457 -3.89 14.64 6.07
N ILE A 458 -5.09 14.12 6.31
CA ILE A 458 -6.32 14.51 5.60
C ILE A 458 -7.09 15.59 6.35
N SER A 459 -7.30 15.40 7.65
CA SER A 459 -8.16 16.25 8.48
C SER A 459 -7.41 17.44 9.09
N GLY A 460 -6.07 17.44 9.03
CA GLY A 460 -5.24 18.41 9.74
C GLY A 460 -5.15 18.12 11.24
N GLY A 461 -4.42 18.96 11.96
CA GLY A 461 -4.06 18.73 13.37
C GLY A 461 -2.59 18.36 13.53
N ASP A 462 -2.19 18.13 14.78
CA ASP A 462 -0.81 17.73 15.08
C ASP A 462 -0.47 16.42 14.34
N GLN A 463 0.69 16.40 13.68
CA GLN A 463 1.14 15.22 12.96
C GLN A 463 1.63 14.17 13.95
N GLU A 464 1.29 12.91 13.73
CA GLU A 464 1.71 11.80 14.59
C GLU A 464 2.21 10.64 13.75
N ILE A 465 3.08 9.81 14.32
CA ILE A 465 3.61 8.62 13.65
C ILE A 465 2.73 7.39 13.92
N CYS A 466 2.26 6.76 12.85
CA CYS A 466 1.49 5.52 12.83
C CYS A 466 2.28 4.37 12.19
N GLY A 467 3.47 4.09 12.73
CA GLY A 467 4.30 2.96 12.34
C GLY A 467 5.14 3.20 11.08
N GLY A 468 5.37 2.13 10.30
CA GLY A 468 6.18 2.12 9.10
C GLY A 468 5.93 0.88 8.23
N TYR A 469 6.75 0.69 7.19
CA TYR A 469 6.66 -0.48 6.31
C TYR A 469 7.09 -1.76 7.04
N SER A 470 6.14 -2.57 7.50
CA SER A 470 6.39 -3.74 8.38
C SER A 470 7.02 -3.36 9.72
N TYR A 471 6.69 -2.19 10.26
CA TYR A 471 7.09 -1.75 11.59
C TYR A 471 5.92 -1.10 12.32
N ILE A 472 5.67 -1.52 13.55
CA ILE A 472 4.53 -1.10 14.35
C ILE A 472 4.98 -0.28 15.55
N SER A 473 4.31 0.86 15.77
CA SER A 473 4.47 1.67 16.97
C SER A 473 3.48 1.22 18.02
N ILE A 474 3.98 0.67 19.14
CA ILE A 474 3.15 0.05 20.18
C ILE A 474 2.99 0.99 21.38
N TYR A 475 1.78 1.04 21.90
CA TYR A 475 1.35 1.78 23.08
C TYR A 475 0.69 0.83 24.07
N ASN A 476 0.83 1.11 25.35
CA ASN A 476 0.36 0.27 26.43
C ASN A 476 -0.48 1.06 27.43
N ASN A 477 -1.70 0.59 27.69
CA ASN A 477 -2.56 1.11 28.73
C ASN A 477 -2.18 0.58 30.13
N THR A 478 -1.53 1.44 30.90
CA THR A 478 -1.06 1.18 32.27
C THR A 478 -2.09 1.50 33.37
N ASP A 479 -3.34 1.80 33.01
CA ASP A 479 -4.39 2.12 33.98
C ASP A 479 -4.70 0.90 34.86
N PRO A 480 -4.50 0.99 36.19
CA PRO A 480 -4.81 -0.12 37.11
C PRO A 480 -6.30 -0.43 37.20
N ALA A 481 -7.19 0.47 36.76
CA ALA A 481 -8.64 0.24 36.72
C ALA A 481 -9.10 -0.48 35.45
N PHE A 482 -8.28 -0.51 34.40
CA PHE A 482 -8.63 -1.20 33.16
C PHE A 482 -8.45 -2.72 33.34
N ASN A 483 -9.51 -3.48 33.10
CA ASN A 483 -9.50 -4.95 33.15
C ASN A 483 -9.44 -5.51 31.73
N ALA A 484 -8.28 -6.04 31.35
CA ALA A 484 -8.08 -6.62 30.03
C ALA A 484 -8.72 -7.99 29.90
N ASN A 485 -9.28 -8.28 28.72
CA ASN A 485 -9.84 -9.59 28.41
C ASN A 485 -8.78 -10.68 28.56
N GLY A 486 -9.11 -11.76 29.26
CA GLY A 486 -8.21 -12.90 29.37
C GLY A 486 -7.02 -12.76 30.30
N SER A 487 -6.90 -11.64 31.01
CA SER A 487 -5.90 -11.48 32.05
C SER A 487 -6.39 -12.18 33.32
N MET A 488 -5.80 -13.33 33.67
CA MET A 488 -6.13 -14.08 34.91
C MET A 488 -5.52 -13.45 36.17
N GLU A 489 -4.59 -12.51 36.01
CA GLU A 489 -4.03 -11.74 37.10
C GLU A 489 -4.50 -10.31 36.92
N ASN A 490 -5.26 -9.81 37.89
CA ASN A 490 -5.65 -8.41 37.97
C ASN A 490 -4.43 -7.57 38.40
N SER A 491 -3.33 -7.69 37.65
CA SER A 491 -2.06 -7.07 37.96
C SER A 491 -2.21 -5.59 37.70
N ALA A 492 -2.52 -4.85 38.75
CA ALA A 492 -2.65 -3.39 38.81
C ALA A 492 -1.55 -2.65 38.02
N GLY A 493 -1.72 -2.55 36.70
CA GLY A 493 -0.74 -1.95 35.79
C GLY A 493 0.52 -2.78 35.49
N ALA A 494 0.62 -4.06 35.84
CA ALA A 494 1.78 -4.88 35.48
C ALA A 494 1.59 -5.52 34.10
N VAL A 495 2.39 -5.04 33.16
CA VAL A 495 2.47 -5.48 31.78
C VAL A 495 3.14 -6.86 31.72
N GLN A 496 2.57 -7.85 31.02
CA GLN A 496 3.40 -8.89 30.42
C GLN A 496 3.72 -8.44 28.99
N GLU A 497 4.71 -7.55 28.85
CA GLU A 497 5.08 -6.97 27.54
C GLU A 497 5.41 -8.06 26.54
N VAL A 498 5.99 -9.16 26.99
CA VAL A 498 6.42 -10.26 26.14
C VAL A 498 5.93 -11.58 26.70
N LYS A 499 5.26 -12.39 25.86
CA LYS A 499 4.87 -13.76 26.22
C LYS A 499 5.12 -14.72 25.07
N ASN A 500 6.03 -15.68 25.28
CA ASN A 500 6.31 -16.78 24.35
C ASN A 500 5.03 -17.53 24.03
N LEU A 501 4.89 -17.98 22.79
CA LEU A 501 3.78 -18.86 22.41
C LEU A 501 4.01 -20.27 22.95
N THR A 502 2.97 -20.84 23.54
CA THR A 502 2.97 -22.24 23.99
C THR A 502 2.85 -23.15 22.78
N ALA A 503 3.67 -24.20 22.75
CA ALA A 503 3.59 -25.22 21.71
C ALA A 503 2.19 -25.84 21.67
N PHE A 504 1.73 -26.24 20.48
CA PHE A 504 0.43 -26.90 20.37
C PHE A 504 0.43 -28.21 21.17
N PRO A 505 -0.65 -28.54 21.90
CA PRO A 505 -0.76 -29.77 22.67
C PRO A 505 -0.78 -31.00 21.75
N SER A 506 -0.53 -32.18 22.31
CA SER A 506 -0.44 -33.45 21.57
C SER A 506 -1.73 -33.86 20.85
N ASN A 507 -2.87 -33.32 21.25
CA ASN A 507 -4.17 -33.57 20.61
C ASN A 507 -4.51 -32.56 19.49
N TYR A 508 -3.61 -31.63 19.19
CA TYR A 508 -3.73 -30.75 18.03
C TYR A 508 -3.56 -31.55 16.74
N LEU A 509 -4.51 -31.39 15.83
CA LEU A 509 -4.53 -32.08 14.53
C LEU A 509 -3.93 -31.24 13.42
N GLY A 510 -3.79 -29.92 13.62
CA GLY A 510 -3.27 -28.99 12.63
C GLY A 510 -4.19 -27.80 12.37
N CYS A 511 -3.72 -26.88 11.54
CA CYS A 511 -4.48 -25.70 11.15
C CYS A 511 -5.29 -26.02 9.88
N ALA A 512 -6.62 -26.07 9.99
CA ALA A 512 -7.52 -26.36 8.87
C ALA A 512 -8.00 -25.09 8.19
N THR A 513 -8.17 -25.10 6.86
CA THR A 513 -8.95 -24.05 6.18
C THR A 513 -10.39 -24.09 6.67
N ASP A 514 -11.01 -22.95 6.95
CA ASP A 514 -12.42 -22.88 7.36
C ASP A 514 -13.19 -21.87 6.52
N ASN A 515 -14.29 -22.30 5.89
CA ASN A 515 -15.12 -21.46 5.03
C ASN A 515 -14.39 -20.74 3.87
N LEU A 516 -13.21 -21.24 3.49
CA LEU A 516 -12.45 -20.70 2.37
C LEU A 516 -13.24 -20.89 1.07
N ASN A 517 -13.42 -19.81 0.29
CA ASN A 517 -14.20 -19.82 -0.96
C ASN A 517 -15.65 -20.36 -0.81
N ASN A 518 -16.30 -20.10 0.34
CA ASN A 518 -17.64 -20.61 0.65
C ASN A 518 -17.74 -22.14 0.69
N ALA A 519 -16.65 -22.86 0.98
CA ALA A 519 -16.65 -24.32 1.16
C ALA A 519 -17.42 -24.79 2.41
N GLY A 520 -17.89 -23.86 3.26
CA GLY A 520 -18.56 -24.14 4.52
C GLY A 520 -17.58 -24.41 5.67
N ARG A 521 -18.12 -24.46 6.89
CA ARG A 521 -17.35 -24.66 8.13
C ARG A 521 -16.79 -26.09 8.22
N VAL A 522 -15.58 -26.24 8.76
CA VAL A 522 -14.88 -27.50 9.07
C VAL A 522 -15.68 -28.32 10.08
N LEU A 523 -16.13 -27.67 11.15
CA LEU A 523 -16.92 -28.25 12.22
C LEU A 523 -18.32 -27.61 12.21
N THR A 524 -19.35 -28.45 12.06
CA THR A 524 -20.74 -28.02 11.83
C THR A 524 -21.71 -28.41 12.96
N GLY A 525 -21.18 -28.87 14.10
CA GLY A 525 -21.97 -29.30 15.25
C GLY A 525 -22.54 -28.13 16.04
N ASP A 526 -21.79 -27.69 17.05
CA ASP A 526 -22.16 -26.59 17.95
C ASP A 526 -21.08 -25.49 17.89
N SER A 527 -21.39 -24.27 18.30
CA SER A 527 -20.44 -23.16 18.31
C SER A 527 -20.76 -22.10 19.35
N THR A 528 -19.74 -21.42 19.84
CA THR A 528 -19.89 -20.29 20.77
C THR A 528 -18.78 -19.26 20.55
N THR A 529 -18.96 -18.07 21.10
CA THR A 529 -17.94 -17.01 21.13
C THR A 529 -17.72 -16.56 22.57
N SER A 530 -16.47 -16.24 22.92
CA SER A 530 -16.13 -15.76 24.25
C SER A 530 -14.96 -14.77 24.20
N LEU A 531 -15.04 -13.72 25.02
CA LEU A 531 -13.90 -12.84 25.29
C LEU A 531 -12.85 -13.50 26.20
N GLY A 532 -13.23 -14.58 26.88
CA GLY A 532 -12.36 -15.46 27.67
C GLY A 532 -11.89 -16.70 26.89
N MET A 533 -11.94 -16.69 25.55
CA MET A 533 -11.66 -17.89 24.76
C MET A 533 -10.21 -18.33 24.90
N ASN A 534 -10.00 -19.61 25.14
CA ASN A 534 -8.71 -20.29 25.01
C ASN A 534 -8.99 -21.76 24.63
N THR A 535 -7.94 -22.53 24.37
CA THR A 535 -8.11 -23.92 23.92
C THR A 535 -8.85 -24.78 24.93
N THR A 536 -8.61 -24.58 26.24
CA THR A 536 -9.27 -25.31 27.33
C THR A 536 -10.75 -24.94 27.47
N VAL A 537 -11.10 -23.65 27.31
CA VAL A 537 -12.49 -23.18 27.33
C VAL A 537 -13.27 -23.78 26.17
N CYS A 538 -12.70 -23.77 24.95
CA CYS A 538 -13.36 -24.38 23.80
C CYS A 538 -13.50 -25.91 23.95
N GLN A 539 -12.45 -26.57 24.45
CA GLN A 539 -12.48 -28.00 24.74
C GLN A 539 -13.60 -28.35 25.73
N ALA A 540 -13.71 -27.62 26.84
CA ALA A 540 -14.73 -27.84 27.86
C ALA A 540 -16.14 -27.59 27.32
N TYR A 541 -16.32 -26.54 26.52
CA TYR A 541 -17.59 -26.26 25.84
C TYR A 541 -18.00 -27.44 24.95
N CYS A 542 -17.12 -27.89 24.05
CA CYS A 542 -17.43 -28.98 23.14
C CYS A 542 -17.58 -30.34 23.84
N ALA A 543 -16.97 -30.53 25.02
CA ALA A 543 -17.18 -31.72 25.84
C ALA A 543 -18.56 -31.74 26.52
N ALA A 544 -19.07 -30.58 26.95
CA ALA A 544 -20.37 -30.44 27.60
C ALA A 544 -21.54 -30.26 26.62
N ALA A 545 -21.25 -29.84 25.38
CA ALA A 545 -22.23 -29.69 24.32
C ALA A 545 -22.85 -31.04 23.91
N ASN A 546 -23.77 -31.01 22.94
CA ASN A 546 -24.50 -32.20 22.49
C ASN A 546 -25.19 -32.94 23.66
N LYS A 547 -25.94 -32.21 24.49
CA LYS A 547 -26.67 -32.75 25.65
C LYS A 547 -25.77 -33.53 26.63
N GLY A 548 -24.51 -33.12 26.78
CA GLY A 548 -23.53 -33.77 27.66
C GLY A 548 -22.87 -35.03 27.06
N GLN A 549 -23.14 -35.38 25.81
CA GLN A 549 -22.43 -36.46 25.10
C GLN A 549 -21.08 -36.02 24.54
N GLY A 550 -20.90 -34.71 24.34
CA GLY A 550 -19.71 -34.12 23.77
C GLY A 550 -19.56 -34.35 22.26
N TYR A 551 -18.53 -33.73 21.70
CA TYR A 551 -18.11 -33.87 20.30
C TYR A 551 -16.71 -34.48 20.19
N GLN A 552 -16.45 -35.18 19.07
CA GLN A 552 -15.15 -35.79 18.79
C GLN A 552 -14.03 -34.77 18.54
N TYR A 553 -14.38 -33.61 17.98
CA TYR A 553 -13.46 -32.55 17.63
C TYR A 553 -13.95 -31.22 18.18
N TYR A 554 -12.98 -30.38 18.52
CA TYR A 554 -13.18 -28.97 18.83
C TYR A 554 -12.16 -28.14 18.06
N GLY A 555 -12.48 -26.89 17.78
CA GLY A 555 -11.57 -25.99 17.11
C GLY A 555 -11.82 -24.55 17.47
N THR A 556 -10.75 -23.77 17.48
CA THR A 556 -10.79 -22.34 17.78
C THR A 556 -10.49 -21.53 16.52
N GLU A 557 -11.29 -20.50 16.26
CA GLU A 557 -11.15 -19.60 15.12
C GLU A 557 -11.19 -18.14 15.57
N TYR A 558 -10.55 -17.27 14.80
CA TYR A 558 -10.66 -15.81 14.93
C TYR A 558 -10.47 -15.28 16.37
N GLY A 559 -9.58 -15.92 17.13
CA GLY A 559 -9.22 -15.60 18.51
C GLY A 559 -10.29 -15.94 19.56
N SER A 560 -11.57 -15.74 19.24
CA SER A 560 -12.70 -15.71 20.17
C SER A 560 -13.73 -16.80 19.94
N GLN A 561 -13.66 -17.49 18.80
CA GLN A 561 -14.70 -18.40 18.35
C GLN A 561 -14.31 -19.84 18.63
N CYS A 562 -15.30 -20.64 19.00
CA CYS A 562 -15.16 -22.06 19.25
C CYS A 562 -16.20 -22.82 18.43
N TYR A 563 -15.77 -23.91 17.81
CA TYR A 563 -16.57 -24.78 16.98
C TYR A 563 -16.40 -26.23 17.41
N CYS A 564 -17.47 -27.00 17.36
CA CYS A 564 -17.52 -28.40 17.76
C CYS A 564 -18.05 -29.25 16.60
N GLY A 565 -17.58 -30.49 16.48
CA GLY A 565 -18.10 -31.39 15.46
C GLY A 565 -17.64 -32.83 15.64
N ASN A 566 -18.40 -33.76 15.06
CA ASN A 566 -18.04 -35.18 15.04
C ASN A 566 -17.30 -35.58 13.75
N PHE A 567 -17.28 -34.71 12.75
CA PHE A 567 -16.67 -34.93 11.46
C PHE A 567 -16.00 -33.65 10.96
N ILE A 568 -14.95 -33.82 10.17
CA ILE A 568 -14.31 -32.75 9.40
C ILE A 568 -15.05 -32.70 8.07
N SER A 569 -15.68 -31.58 7.74
CA SER A 569 -16.49 -31.44 6.53
C SER A 569 -15.67 -31.57 5.24
N ASN A 570 -16.26 -32.19 4.21
CA ASN A 570 -15.65 -32.32 2.89
C ASN A 570 -15.48 -30.94 2.24
N GLY A 571 -14.28 -30.67 1.70
CA GLY A 571 -13.95 -29.40 1.04
C GLY A 571 -12.95 -28.53 1.81
N ASN A 572 -12.71 -28.85 3.09
CA ASN A 572 -11.67 -28.23 3.91
C ASN A 572 -10.46 -29.18 4.06
N PHE A 573 -9.25 -28.63 4.21
CA PHE A 573 -8.03 -29.42 4.39
C PHE A 573 -7.11 -28.82 5.45
N ILE A 574 -6.29 -29.68 6.05
CA ILE A 574 -5.27 -29.26 7.02
C ILE A 574 -4.08 -28.68 6.26
N THR A 575 -3.80 -27.40 6.49
CA THR A 575 -2.75 -26.63 5.81
C THR A 575 -1.37 -26.85 6.39
N ASN A 576 -1.27 -27.11 7.70
CA ASN A 576 -0.01 -27.42 8.38
C ASN A 576 -0.24 -28.27 9.64
N LEU A 577 0.63 -29.27 9.86
CA LEU A 577 0.68 -30.15 11.03
C LEU A 577 1.74 -29.73 12.07
N THR A 578 2.35 -28.56 11.90
CA THR A 578 3.39 -28.04 12.81
C THR A 578 2.89 -27.98 14.25
N THR A 579 3.71 -28.46 15.17
CA THR A 579 3.52 -28.25 16.61
C THR A 579 4.15 -26.94 17.09
N THR A 580 4.92 -26.29 16.22
CA THR A 580 5.58 -25.00 16.47
C THR A 580 4.66 -23.87 16.03
N PRO A 581 4.17 -23.01 16.95
CA PRO A 581 3.22 -21.93 16.66
C PRO A 581 3.72 -20.92 15.63
N THR A 582 5.02 -20.62 15.61
CA THR A 582 5.63 -19.62 14.71
C THR A 582 5.60 -20.02 13.23
N ASN A 583 5.35 -21.30 12.92
CA ASN A 583 5.27 -21.82 11.55
C ASN A 583 3.81 -22.11 11.14
N SER A 584 2.82 -21.68 11.93
CA SER A 584 1.40 -21.97 11.71
C SER A 584 0.70 -20.87 10.91
N THR A 585 -0.24 -21.26 10.06
CA THR A 585 -1.21 -20.35 9.41
C THR A 585 -2.33 -19.92 10.35
N CYS A 586 -2.56 -20.66 11.42
CA CYS A 586 -3.42 -20.26 12.53
C CYS A 586 -2.57 -19.40 13.46
N SER A 587 -2.56 -18.09 13.23
CA SER A 587 -1.63 -17.13 13.83
C SER A 587 -2.27 -16.12 14.80
N MET A 588 -3.59 -16.16 15.01
CA MET A 588 -4.28 -15.24 15.94
C MET A 588 -4.18 -15.73 17.38
N ARG A 589 -3.88 -14.84 18.31
CA ARG A 589 -3.92 -15.15 19.75
C ARG A 589 -5.36 -15.34 20.23
N CYS A 590 -5.51 -16.17 21.25
CA CYS A 590 -6.78 -16.36 21.94
C CYS A 590 -7.20 -15.10 22.71
N THR A 591 -8.48 -14.70 22.63
CA THR A 591 -8.99 -13.50 23.31
C THR A 591 -9.00 -13.62 24.83
N GLY A 592 -9.12 -14.85 25.34
CA GLY A 592 -9.02 -15.20 26.75
C GLY A 592 -7.62 -15.14 27.32
N GLY A 593 -6.70 -14.47 26.62
CA GLY A 593 -5.40 -14.07 27.10
C GLY A 593 -4.44 -15.25 27.24
N GLY A 594 -3.15 -14.95 27.00
CA GLY A 594 -2.08 -15.90 27.21
C GLY A 594 -1.22 -16.15 25.97
N ASP A 595 -0.70 -17.37 25.89
CA ASP A 595 0.36 -17.80 24.97
C ASP A 595 -0.14 -18.76 23.89
N GLN A 596 -1.45 -18.98 23.79
CA GLN A 596 -2.05 -19.91 22.85
C GLN A 596 -2.56 -19.19 21.59
N LEU A 597 -2.52 -19.91 20.46
CA LEU A 597 -3.13 -19.48 19.20
C LEU A 597 -4.52 -20.11 19.04
N CYS A 598 -5.47 -19.30 18.59
CA CYS A 598 -6.88 -19.63 18.41
C CYS A 598 -7.34 -19.37 16.97
N GLY A 599 -6.68 -20.02 16.01
CA GLY A 599 -7.05 -19.96 14.60
C GLY A 599 -6.54 -18.72 13.88
N GLY A 600 -7.30 -18.28 12.88
CA GLY A 600 -7.03 -17.12 12.03
C GLY A 600 -8.20 -16.85 11.08
N PRO A 601 -8.11 -15.84 10.20
CA PRO A 601 -9.13 -15.61 9.19
C PRO A 601 -9.26 -16.82 8.25
N ASN A 602 -10.45 -17.45 8.22
CA ASN A 602 -10.70 -18.67 7.46
C ASN A 602 -9.75 -19.83 7.83
N ALA A 603 -9.31 -19.88 9.09
CA ALA A 603 -8.31 -20.83 9.56
C ALA A 603 -8.64 -21.32 10.98
N LEU A 604 -9.00 -22.59 11.11
CA LEU A 604 -9.41 -23.22 12.37
C LEU A 604 -8.24 -24.02 12.98
N SER A 605 -7.84 -23.69 14.20
CA SER A 605 -6.94 -24.58 14.97
C SER A 605 -7.74 -25.78 15.44
N LEU A 606 -7.50 -26.95 14.85
CA LEU A 606 -8.32 -28.14 15.03
C LEU A 606 -7.70 -29.11 16.04
N TYR A 607 -8.51 -29.63 16.94
CA TYR A 607 -8.10 -30.52 18.01
C TYR A 607 -9.01 -31.75 18.13
N LYS A 608 -8.44 -32.86 18.59
CA LYS A 608 -9.19 -34.07 18.95
C LYS A 608 -9.55 -34.06 20.43
N GLN A 609 -10.79 -34.42 20.75
CA GLN A 609 -11.21 -34.65 22.11
C GLN A 609 -10.70 -36.01 22.59
N MET A 610 -9.77 -36.03 23.56
CA MET A 610 -9.14 -37.27 24.01
C MET A 610 -10.08 -38.17 24.81
N ASP A 611 -11.01 -37.56 25.57
CA ASP A 611 -11.98 -38.29 26.40
C ASP A 611 -13.29 -38.62 25.67
N PHE A 612 -13.38 -38.35 24.37
CA PHE A 612 -14.58 -38.67 23.60
C PHE A 612 -14.72 -40.18 23.42
N VAL A 613 -15.83 -40.71 23.93
CA VAL A 613 -16.21 -42.11 23.75
C VAL A 613 -17.22 -42.19 22.61
N ALA A 614 -16.76 -42.68 21.46
CA ALA A 614 -17.64 -42.89 20.31
C ALA A 614 -18.78 -43.86 20.68
N PRO A 615 -20.02 -43.61 20.24
CA PRO A 615 -21.10 -44.57 20.41
C PRO A 615 -20.72 -45.93 19.81
N ALA A 616 -20.62 -46.96 20.65
CA ALA A 616 -20.31 -48.30 20.18
C ALA A 616 -21.52 -48.90 19.47
N ILE A 617 -21.28 -49.55 18.33
CA ILE A 617 -22.31 -50.37 17.69
C ILE A 617 -22.62 -51.52 18.65
N ALA A 618 -23.85 -51.55 19.16
CA ALA A 618 -24.33 -52.69 19.93
C ALA A 618 -24.30 -53.93 19.01
N PRO A 619 -23.51 -54.98 19.33
CA PRO A 619 -23.39 -56.14 18.47
C PRO A 619 -24.74 -56.86 18.34
N ASN A 620 -25.53 -56.85 19.43
CA ASN A 620 -26.85 -57.44 19.47
C ASN A 620 -27.81 -56.57 20.29
N ILE A 621 -29.06 -56.47 19.86
CA ILE A 621 -30.19 -55.97 20.65
C ILE A 621 -31.25 -57.08 20.69
N GLY A 622 -31.30 -57.82 21.80
CA GLY A 622 -32.07 -59.06 21.87
C GLY A 622 -31.57 -60.09 20.84
N LYS A 623 -32.45 -60.51 19.92
CA LYS A 623 -32.10 -61.45 18.83
C LYS A 623 -31.65 -60.77 17.53
N TYR A 624 -31.68 -59.43 17.46
CA TYR A 624 -31.20 -58.70 16.29
C TYR A 624 -29.69 -58.57 16.39
N VAL A 625 -29.00 -59.16 15.43
CA VAL A 625 -27.55 -59.05 15.26
C VAL A 625 -27.28 -57.92 14.27
N THR A 626 -26.39 -56.99 14.64
CA THR A 626 -26.02 -55.88 13.73
C THR A 626 -25.43 -56.42 12.43
N LYS A 627 -25.83 -55.81 11.31
CA LYS A 627 -25.24 -56.06 9.98
C LYS A 627 -24.24 -54.98 9.56
N GLY A 628 -23.88 -54.09 10.49
CA GLY A 628 -23.05 -52.92 10.22
C GLY A 628 -23.84 -51.76 9.63
N CYS A 629 -23.12 -50.71 9.24
CA CYS A 629 -23.69 -49.55 8.54
C CYS A 629 -23.80 -49.88 7.04
N LEU A 630 -25.00 -49.87 6.50
CA LEU A 630 -25.29 -50.15 5.09
C LEU A 630 -25.82 -48.88 4.42
N THR A 631 -25.38 -48.61 3.19
CA THR A 631 -25.87 -47.47 2.41
C THR A 631 -27.29 -47.72 1.90
N ASP A 632 -28.20 -46.77 2.14
CA ASP A 632 -29.56 -46.77 1.59
C ASP A 632 -29.50 -46.41 0.09
N PRO A 633 -30.11 -47.17 -0.85
CA PRO A 633 -30.12 -46.82 -2.27
C PRO A 633 -30.87 -45.50 -2.52
N GLY A 634 -30.14 -44.40 -2.70
CA GLY A 634 -30.73 -43.07 -2.92
C GLY A 634 -31.53 -42.95 -4.23
N GLY A 635 -32.39 -41.92 -4.30
CA GLY A 635 -33.12 -41.55 -5.51
C GLY A 635 -34.34 -42.43 -5.82
N ALA A 636 -34.61 -42.67 -7.11
CA ALA A 636 -35.77 -43.45 -7.58
C ALA A 636 -35.72 -44.96 -7.21
N ALA A 637 -34.59 -45.44 -6.67
CA ALA A 637 -34.38 -46.82 -6.25
C ALA A 637 -35.00 -47.17 -4.88
N GLY A 638 -35.47 -46.17 -4.12
CA GLY A 638 -36.30 -46.39 -2.92
C GLY A 638 -35.55 -46.40 -1.59
N ARG A 639 -35.93 -47.31 -0.68
CA ARG A 639 -35.32 -47.51 0.64
C ARG A 639 -34.83 -48.95 0.78
N SER A 640 -33.73 -49.18 1.47
CA SER A 640 -33.22 -50.51 1.85
C SER A 640 -34.25 -51.32 2.63
N LEU A 641 -35.10 -50.65 3.42
CA LEU A 641 -36.21 -51.25 4.15
C LEU A 641 -37.51 -50.49 3.80
N LEU A 642 -38.43 -51.17 3.11
CA LEU A 642 -39.73 -50.61 2.69
C LEU A 642 -40.87 -50.86 3.69
N GLY A 643 -40.54 -51.45 4.85
CA GLY A 643 -41.51 -51.82 5.89
C GLY A 643 -42.00 -50.63 6.72
N ALA A 644 -42.62 -50.93 7.86
CA ALA A 644 -43.07 -49.89 8.77
C ALA A 644 -41.91 -49.04 9.28
N SER A 645 -42.13 -47.72 9.37
CA SER A 645 -41.18 -46.74 9.86
C SER A 645 -41.76 -45.91 11.01
N THR A 646 -40.87 -45.32 11.81
CA THR A 646 -41.21 -44.38 12.88
C THR A 646 -40.04 -43.42 13.07
N THR A 647 -40.32 -42.22 13.59
CA THR A 647 -39.32 -41.17 13.82
C THR A 647 -39.48 -40.62 15.24
N SER A 648 -38.36 -40.23 15.86
CA SER A 648 -38.34 -39.60 17.18
C SER A 648 -37.01 -38.88 17.39
N ASP A 649 -37.03 -37.70 18.00
CA ASP A 649 -35.82 -36.98 18.42
C ASP A 649 -35.10 -37.64 19.61
N SER A 650 -35.68 -38.73 20.14
CA SER A 650 -35.06 -39.58 21.17
C SER A 650 -34.87 -41.01 20.66
N MET A 651 -34.82 -41.22 19.34
CA MET A 651 -34.72 -42.55 18.74
C MET A 651 -33.45 -43.26 19.21
N THR A 652 -33.62 -44.45 19.80
CA THR A 652 -32.53 -45.37 20.12
C THR A 652 -32.63 -46.63 19.29
N VAL A 653 -31.53 -47.36 19.13
CA VAL A 653 -31.53 -48.67 18.47
C VAL A 653 -32.54 -49.61 19.13
N ASN A 654 -32.65 -49.58 20.46
CA ASN A 654 -33.62 -50.39 21.21
C ASN A 654 -35.08 -50.00 20.91
N MET A 655 -35.38 -48.70 20.78
CA MET A 655 -36.71 -48.23 20.42
C MET A 655 -37.10 -48.67 18.99
N CYS A 656 -36.19 -48.50 18.04
CA CYS A 656 -36.37 -48.94 16.66
C CYS A 656 -36.61 -50.45 16.58
N VAL A 657 -35.73 -51.25 17.22
CA VAL A 657 -35.84 -52.71 17.25
C VAL A 657 -37.15 -53.16 17.93
N LYS A 658 -37.55 -52.55 19.06
CA LYS A 658 -38.83 -52.85 19.72
C LYS A 658 -40.03 -52.56 18.82
N PHE A 659 -40.02 -51.44 18.11
CA PHE A 659 -41.09 -51.08 17.16
C PHE A 659 -41.21 -52.11 16.03
N CYS A 660 -40.08 -52.47 15.41
CA CYS A 660 -40.04 -53.45 14.33
C CYS A 660 -40.43 -54.86 14.82
N LEU A 661 -40.01 -55.25 16.02
CA LEU A 661 -40.41 -56.48 16.71
C LEU A 661 -41.92 -56.56 16.91
N GLY A 662 -42.53 -55.48 17.43
CA GLY A 662 -43.97 -55.40 17.66
C GLY A 662 -44.81 -55.50 16.39
N LYS A 663 -44.18 -55.29 15.22
CA LYS A 663 -44.77 -55.44 13.89
C LYS A 663 -44.25 -56.67 13.12
N PHE A 664 -43.55 -57.58 13.81
CA PHE A 664 -43.05 -58.85 13.28
C PHE A 664 -42.05 -58.74 12.12
N TYR A 665 -41.32 -57.63 11.99
CA TYR A 665 -40.30 -57.47 10.94
C TYR A 665 -38.98 -58.14 11.31
N ARG A 666 -38.33 -58.84 10.37
CA ARG A 666 -37.03 -59.51 10.61
C ARG A 666 -35.82 -58.58 10.62
N TYR A 667 -35.96 -57.39 10.03
CA TYR A 667 -34.90 -56.40 9.92
C TYR A 667 -35.38 -55.08 10.51
N ALA A 668 -34.45 -54.34 11.12
CA ALA A 668 -34.64 -52.99 11.61
C ALA A 668 -33.42 -52.18 11.17
N GLY A 669 -33.64 -50.93 10.79
CA GLY A 669 -32.60 -50.00 10.36
C GLY A 669 -32.90 -48.62 10.93
N ILE A 670 -31.85 -47.92 11.33
CA ILE A 670 -31.92 -46.54 11.80
C ILE A 670 -31.03 -45.69 10.89
N GLU A 671 -31.49 -44.48 10.59
CA GLU A 671 -30.77 -43.49 9.79
C GLU A 671 -30.99 -42.09 10.40
N TYR A 672 -30.10 -41.15 10.06
CA TYR A 672 -30.18 -39.75 10.49
C TYR A 672 -30.37 -39.57 12.01
N GLY A 673 -29.59 -40.28 12.83
CA GLY A 673 -29.57 -40.04 14.28
C GLY A 673 -29.33 -38.55 14.57
N ARG A 674 -30.25 -37.94 15.31
CA ARG A 674 -30.23 -36.52 15.68
C ARG A 674 -29.90 -36.33 17.15
#